data_AF-A0A2S9JA47-F1
#
_entry.id   AF-A0A2S9JA47-F1
#
_cell.length_a   1.000
_cell.length_b   1.000
_cell.length_c   1.000
_cell.angle_alpha   90.00
_cell.angle_beta   90.00
_cell.angle_gamma   90.00
#
_symmetry.space_group_name_H-M   'P 1'
#
loop_
_entity.id
_entity.type
_entity.pdbx_description
1 polymer ?
#
loop_
_entity_poly.entity_id
_entity_poly.type
_entity_poly.pdbx_seq_one_letter_code
_entity_poly.pdbx_strand_id
1 'polypeptide(L)'
;MNCTSCGFDVQSSFAFCPKCGAKQASVCPSCKYLCPPDFLFCPKCGTQIADAPAVSGPQKPGEMPGQAPLPVPIKPETGADRRTVTVLFADLCGFTTLSERLDPEVMQTLQNELFEELTAAVQGFGGFVDKFIGDALLALFGAPVAHEDDPERALRAALDMADRAAAVGKRWQTRTGSPLILHVGINTGPVVTGGFGAGSAKSYSVTGDTVNSAQRLQSMAKPGEILAGPLTYRLTRHAFAYDSLGDQALRGKVGSIPVHRLVGVLEAPRTARGLETLGLSAPLVGREKELDRMLGCLDLAYAGRAQLVRLIGEAGIGKSRLTEEFLTGMRDEARFADVVVRRAICSPLGEPSYGTLAAVLRSAYEISANDSPEKTKELLAAGLSELGLAPGDVKQLMPLLLYVMGLGESDGVLRQVGPEQLRRQIFYAIRTIFEQRLAHSPLLLVVEDLHWADAASLEALRFLMDRLERSRFMLLTTHRPAFDTDMLDSSRISLTALRLPPLHANDGRKLLTAFFGHGPNGLPADLCNRILDRANGNPLFIEEIVRHFIEVGAVHRDKRHWRVANRAAAADIPAGIQAMLLARMDRLPPDVRRLAQEAAVIGPRFDTKLLKTISAAPARVEAGVDLLCDAEIIEEIPGANPISAPAYRFTQTLLHDVIYHNLLLQRRIEMHALIGDTLERLYGDDPERLEDLAMLGHHFSQTAARMKGARYLTAAGDRARKTYANDDALRFYRQALDALSTAGDEGRESLLLRERIADLSGPAGQRDVADEQYQTVLEVHRSTGDLAATARILRKLGRLLWDTGKREQAEARYAEAAALLEGMSPLIEHAHLSQERGHLAFRTGDHAAAVGWADKALHYAQTLASETGVESEIETARVTAEALNTKGVALARLGRSQEALSEVERSVKVAEDAGLFSAACRGYTNLSVLYTMVNPERAIQVCQRGLAVARRIGDLGFQARLLANLAVAYCTFTDRCVSEGVPAVEKAIEIDRALDQRDHLAVPLVVLGQIHQCHDQPERARECYNEALEVAREIGEPQLLFPCYDGLATLNLDLDDLAEAERYFAMAQEVCVQHGLDPEALVVLPFLD
;
A
#
# COMPACT_ATOMS: atom_id res chain seq x y z
N MET A 1 47.85 -47.12 -23.55
CA MET A 1 47.28 -46.03 -24.37
C MET A 1 48.30 -44.91 -24.41
N ASN A 2 48.69 -44.46 -25.60
CA ASN A 2 49.73 -43.44 -25.72
C ASN A 2 49.21 -42.08 -25.26
N CYS A 3 49.94 -41.44 -24.35
CA CYS A 3 49.67 -40.09 -23.90
C CYS A 3 49.68 -39.15 -25.10
N THR A 4 48.57 -38.46 -25.35
CA THR A 4 48.44 -37.52 -26.47
C THR A 4 49.39 -36.34 -26.40
N SER A 5 49.92 -36.03 -25.21
CA SER A 5 50.85 -34.91 -24.99
C SER A 5 52.32 -35.27 -25.19
N CYS A 6 52.76 -36.51 -24.88
CA CYS A 6 54.18 -36.88 -24.96
C CYS A 6 54.48 -38.22 -25.64
N GLY A 7 53.46 -38.92 -26.14
CA GLY A 7 53.59 -40.20 -26.85
C GLY A 7 53.97 -41.40 -25.97
N PHE A 8 54.13 -41.22 -24.66
CA PHE A 8 54.47 -42.30 -23.72
C PHE A 8 53.30 -43.28 -23.57
N ASP A 9 53.55 -44.59 -23.60
CA ASP A 9 52.49 -45.60 -23.40
C ASP A 9 52.07 -45.66 -21.93
N VAL A 10 50.86 -45.17 -21.65
CA VAL A 10 50.26 -45.11 -20.30
C VAL A 10 49.33 -46.30 -20.11
N GLN A 11 49.50 -47.06 -19.02
CA GLN A 11 48.55 -48.10 -18.65
C GLN A 11 47.16 -47.51 -18.37
N SER A 12 46.09 -48.22 -18.78
CA SER A 12 44.71 -47.71 -18.80
C SER A 12 44.12 -47.35 -17.43
N SER A 13 44.75 -47.75 -16.33
CA SER A 13 44.32 -47.44 -14.96
C SER A 13 44.86 -46.10 -14.42
N PHE A 14 45.78 -45.43 -15.11
CA PHE A 14 46.34 -44.17 -14.63
C PHE A 14 45.52 -42.95 -15.09
N ALA A 15 45.07 -42.14 -14.12
CA ALA A 15 44.35 -40.89 -14.38
C ALA A 15 45.24 -39.79 -14.98
N PHE A 16 46.56 -39.89 -14.82
CA PHE A 16 47.55 -38.95 -15.36
C PHE A 16 48.73 -39.70 -15.97
N CYS A 17 49.36 -39.14 -17.00
CA CYS A 17 50.58 -39.69 -17.57
C CYS A 17 51.72 -39.57 -16.54
N PRO A 18 52.37 -40.67 -16.12
CA PRO A 18 53.42 -40.60 -15.12
C PRO A 18 54.68 -39.87 -15.61
N LYS A 19 54.85 -39.69 -16.93
CA LYS A 19 56.01 -38.99 -17.50
C LYS A 19 55.84 -37.47 -17.55
N CYS A 20 54.67 -36.96 -17.91
CA CYS A 20 54.46 -35.52 -18.12
C CYS A 20 53.33 -34.91 -17.27
N GLY A 21 52.63 -35.70 -16.46
CA GLY A 21 51.53 -35.23 -15.61
C GLY A 21 50.23 -34.92 -16.36
N ALA A 22 50.17 -35.11 -17.69
CA ALA A 22 48.97 -34.82 -18.46
C ALA A 22 47.82 -35.78 -18.09
N LYS A 23 46.66 -35.22 -17.72
CA LYS A 23 45.46 -35.98 -17.37
C LYS A 23 44.96 -36.77 -18.59
N GLN A 24 44.63 -38.05 -18.40
CA GLN A 24 44.25 -38.94 -19.49
C GLN A 24 42.75 -38.90 -19.74
N ALA A 25 42.35 -38.98 -21.01
CA ALA A 25 40.94 -39.04 -21.41
C ALA A 25 40.31 -40.34 -20.90
N SER A 26 39.10 -40.25 -20.35
CA SER A 26 38.36 -41.37 -19.77
C SER A 26 37.21 -41.79 -20.68
N VAL A 27 37.01 -43.10 -20.84
CA VAL A 27 35.92 -43.62 -21.66
C VAL A 27 34.64 -43.64 -20.83
N CYS A 28 33.57 -43.01 -21.34
CA CYS A 28 32.26 -43.02 -20.70
C CYS A 28 31.78 -44.46 -20.48
N PRO A 29 31.41 -44.85 -19.25
CA PRO A 29 31.01 -46.23 -18.95
C PRO A 29 29.74 -46.63 -19.70
N SER A 30 28.82 -45.68 -19.89
CA SER A 30 27.51 -45.88 -20.52
C SER A 30 27.60 -45.99 -22.05
N CYS A 31 28.10 -44.96 -22.74
CA CYS A 31 28.06 -44.90 -24.20
C CYS A 31 29.39 -45.19 -24.91
N LYS A 32 30.45 -45.52 -24.15
CA LYS A 32 31.82 -45.80 -24.63
C LYS A 32 32.49 -44.66 -25.40
N TYR A 33 31.94 -43.44 -25.32
CA TYR A 33 32.58 -42.26 -25.91
C TYR A 33 33.85 -41.88 -25.12
N LEU A 34 34.95 -41.58 -25.80
CA LEU A 34 36.20 -41.14 -25.17
C LEU A 34 36.05 -39.66 -24.76
N CYS A 35 35.93 -39.41 -23.47
CA CYS A 35 35.69 -38.08 -22.93
C CYS A 35 37.00 -37.37 -22.61
N PRO A 36 37.14 -36.08 -22.99
CA PRO A 36 38.28 -35.28 -22.59
C PRO A 36 38.43 -35.22 -21.06
N PRO A 37 39.66 -35.13 -20.54
CA PRO A 37 39.98 -35.29 -19.11
C PRO A 37 39.32 -34.29 -18.16
N ASP A 38 38.78 -33.18 -18.66
CA ASP A 38 38.18 -32.11 -17.85
C ASP A 38 36.66 -32.18 -17.77
N PHE A 39 36.05 -33.19 -18.40
CA PHE A 39 34.60 -33.35 -18.43
C PHE A 39 34.12 -34.16 -17.23
N LEU A 40 33.36 -33.51 -16.34
CA LEU A 40 32.66 -34.16 -15.22
C LEU A 40 31.54 -35.09 -15.71
N PHE A 41 30.94 -34.76 -16.86
CA PHE A 41 29.86 -35.52 -17.50
C PHE A 41 30.18 -35.80 -18.97
N CYS A 42 29.74 -36.95 -19.47
CA CYS A 42 29.90 -37.31 -20.87
C CYS A 42 29.17 -36.30 -21.76
N PRO A 43 29.84 -35.61 -22.69
CA PRO A 43 29.17 -34.63 -23.56
C PRO A 43 28.16 -35.27 -24.52
N LYS A 44 28.22 -36.60 -24.69
CA LYS A 44 27.31 -37.33 -25.58
C LYS A 44 26.04 -37.80 -24.89
N CYS A 45 26.09 -38.15 -23.61
CA CYS A 45 24.94 -38.77 -22.92
C CYS A 45 24.69 -38.28 -21.49
N GLY A 46 25.46 -37.31 -21.00
CA GLY A 46 25.29 -36.73 -19.67
C GLY A 46 25.70 -37.64 -18.50
N THR A 47 26.20 -38.85 -18.74
CA THR A 47 26.66 -39.75 -17.67
C THR A 47 27.89 -39.17 -16.97
N GLN A 48 27.86 -39.08 -15.64
CA GLN A 48 28.99 -38.62 -14.84
C GLN A 48 30.19 -39.55 -15.00
N ILE A 49 31.39 -38.99 -15.20
CA ILE A 49 32.61 -39.74 -15.52
C ILE A 49 33.60 -39.78 -14.36
N ALA A 50 33.50 -38.85 -13.42
CA ALA A 50 34.35 -38.79 -12.24
C ALA A 50 33.53 -38.98 -10.95
N ASP A 51 33.91 -39.99 -10.16
CA ASP A 51 33.43 -40.19 -8.79
C ASP A 51 34.02 -39.11 -7.87
N ALA A 52 33.15 -38.33 -7.22
CA ALA A 52 33.52 -37.54 -6.05
C ALA A 52 33.35 -38.41 -4.78
N PRO A 53 34.25 -38.35 -3.78
CA PRO A 53 34.22 -39.27 -2.66
C PRO A 53 32.99 -39.04 -1.77
N ALA A 54 32.20 -40.10 -1.59
CA ALA A 54 31.03 -40.16 -0.72
C ALA A 54 31.43 -40.34 0.75
N VAL A 55 30.82 -39.58 1.66
CA VAL A 55 30.81 -39.89 3.09
C VAL A 55 29.39 -40.30 3.49
N SER A 56 29.30 -41.55 3.94
CA SER A 56 28.13 -42.26 4.45
C SER A 56 27.57 -41.65 5.74
N GLY A 57 26.25 -41.43 5.79
CA GLY A 57 25.53 -41.08 7.02
C GLY A 57 25.24 -42.31 7.91
N PRO A 58 25.10 -42.15 9.24
CA PRO A 58 24.59 -43.20 10.11
C PRO A 58 23.10 -43.03 10.49
N GLN A 59 22.49 -44.17 10.76
CA GLN A 59 21.09 -44.44 11.10
C GLN A 59 20.62 -43.88 12.47
N LYS A 60 19.29 -43.77 12.62
CA LYS A 60 18.55 -43.42 13.85
C LYS A 60 18.67 -44.49 14.95
N PRO A 61 18.63 -44.07 16.23
CA PRO A 61 17.98 -44.85 17.29
C PRO A 61 17.01 -44.05 18.19
N GLY A 62 15.82 -44.63 18.42
CA GLY A 62 15.12 -44.76 19.72
C GLY A 62 14.57 -43.54 20.46
N GLU A 63 13.24 -43.48 20.62
CA GLU A 63 12.53 -42.65 21.61
C GLU A 63 12.62 -43.20 23.04
N MET A 64 12.82 -42.32 24.03
CA MET A 64 12.14 -42.31 25.34
C MET A 64 12.33 -40.93 26.04
N PRO A 65 11.43 -40.53 26.96
CA PRO A 65 11.05 -39.13 27.16
C PRO A 65 11.66 -38.45 28.39
N GLY A 66 11.70 -37.12 28.33
CA GLY A 66 11.67 -36.26 29.52
C GLY A 66 13.03 -35.84 30.06
N GLN A 67 13.47 -34.63 29.69
CA GLN A 67 14.01 -33.58 30.56
C GLN A 67 14.64 -32.50 29.67
N ALA A 68 14.21 -31.25 29.85
CA ALA A 68 14.81 -30.10 29.19
C ALA A 68 16.23 -29.86 29.74
N PRO A 69 17.29 -29.83 28.90
CA PRO A 69 18.59 -29.37 29.33
C PRO A 69 18.73 -27.87 29.07
N LEU A 70 19.15 -27.16 30.10
CA LEU A 70 19.74 -25.82 30.06
C LEU A 70 20.81 -25.72 28.94
N PRO A 71 21.04 -24.54 28.35
CA PRO A 71 21.98 -24.39 27.24
C PRO A 71 23.40 -24.78 27.68
N VAL A 72 23.92 -25.83 27.07
CA VAL A 72 25.32 -26.27 27.19
C VAL A 72 26.21 -25.29 26.40
N PRO A 73 27.38 -24.87 26.91
CA PRO A 73 28.30 -24.03 26.15
C PRO A 73 28.79 -24.79 24.92
N ILE A 74 28.53 -24.26 23.73
CA ILE A 74 28.99 -24.83 22.46
C ILE A 74 30.52 -24.81 22.46
N LYS A 75 31.16 -25.98 22.33
CA LYS A 75 32.60 -26.06 22.03
C LYS A 75 32.82 -25.59 20.58
N PRO A 76 33.72 -24.62 20.33
CA PRO A 76 33.95 -24.11 18.98
C PRO A 76 34.58 -25.18 18.08
N GLU A 77 34.01 -25.37 16.89
CA GLU A 77 34.57 -26.21 15.83
C GLU A 77 35.95 -25.66 15.40
N THR A 78 36.93 -26.55 15.29
CA THR A 78 38.36 -26.20 15.15
C THR A 78 38.83 -26.06 13.69
N GLY A 79 37.96 -25.50 12.83
CA GLY A 79 38.30 -25.14 11.44
C GLY A 79 38.87 -23.73 11.35
N ALA A 80 39.95 -23.54 10.58
CA ALA A 80 40.47 -22.21 10.29
C ALA A 80 39.57 -21.51 9.25
N ASP A 81 38.99 -20.36 9.58
CA ASP A 81 38.07 -19.63 8.70
C ASP A 81 38.42 -18.14 8.61
N ARG A 82 38.18 -17.51 7.44
CA ARG A 82 38.44 -16.09 7.20
C ARG A 82 37.13 -15.33 7.33
N ARG A 83 37.04 -14.49 8.37
CA ARG A 83 35.82 -13.73 8.71
C ARG A 83 36.16 -12.29 9.08
N THR A 84 35.20 -11.39 8.93
CA THR A 84 35.34 -10.01 9.42
C THR A 84 35.02 -9.98 10.90
N VAL A 85 35.91 -9.39 11.71
CA VAL A 85 35.78 -9.32 13.17
C VAL A 85 36.12 -7.90 13.61
N THR A 86 35.45 -7.42 14.65
CA THR A 86 35.86 -6.22 15.38
C THR A 86 36.73 -6.64 16.55
N VAL A 87 37.97 -6.15 16.55
CA VAL A 87 38.98 -6.45 17.57
C VAL A 87 39.10 -5.25 18.49
N LEU A 88 39.00 -5.49 19.81
CA LEU A 88 39.17 -4.51 20.87
C LEU A 88 40.38 -4.87 21.71
N PHE A 89 41.29 -3.90 21.88
CA PHE A 89 42.37 -3.95 22.87
C PHE A 89 42.13 -2.88 23.91
N ALA A 90 42.15 -3.25 25.19
CA ALA A 90 42.08 -2.31 26.31
C ALA A 90 43.25 -2.56 27.26
N ASP A 91 43.92 -1.50 27.71
CA ASP A 91 45.10 -1.61 28.56
C ASP A 91 45.10 -0.58 29.69
N LEU A 92 45.69 -0.93 30.83
CA LEU A 92 45.68 -0.08 32.02
C LEU A 92 46.83 0.93 31.99
N CYS A 93 46.51 2.22 32.05
CA CYS A 93 47.51 3.27 32.07
C CYS A 93 48.38 3.19 33.34
N GLY A 94 49.70 3.07 33.19
CA GLY A 94 50.64 3.15 34.31
C GLY A 94 50.70 1.91 35.21
N PHE A 95 50.29 0.74 34.70
CA PHE A 95 50.33 -0.52 35.43
C PHE A 95 51.73 -0.85 35.99
N THR A 96 52.80 -0.64 35.22
CA THR A 96 54.18 -0.89 35.68
C THR A 96 54.53 -0.09 36.93
N THR A 97 54.22 1.21 36.94
CA THR A 97 54.43 2.08 38.11
C THR A 97 53.53 1.72 39.30
N LEU A 98 52.36 1.13 39.05
CA LEU A 98 51.46 0.65 40.10
C LEU A 98 51.99 -0.66 40.71
N SER A 99 52.48 -1.57 39.88
CA SER A 99 53.05 -2.86 40.27
C SER A 99 54.38 -2.73 41.04
N GLU A 100 55.12 -1.63 40.88
CA GLU A 100 56.33 -1.34 41.66
C GLU A 100 56.01 -0.79 43.08
N ARG A 101 54.82 -0.25 43.28
CA ARG A 101 54.41 0.40 44.54
C ARG A 101 53.54 -0.49 45.43
N LEU A 102 52.80 -1.40 44.83
CA LEU A 102 51.91 -2.32 45.54
C LEU A 102 52.61 -3.65 45.82
N ASP A 103 52.26 -4.25 46.95
CA ASP A 103 52.66 -5.63 47.24
C ASP A 103 52.11 -6.58 46.15
N PRO A 104 52.89 -7.57 45.68
CA PRO A 104 52.48 -8.49 44.62
C PRO A 104 51.14 -9.20 44.88
N GLU A 105 50.82 -9.56 46.14
CA GLU A 105 49.54 -10.22 46.47
C GLU A 105 48.36 -9.25 46.35
N VAL A 106 48.57 -8.00 46.74
CA VAL A 106 47.58 -6.91 46.60
C VAL A 106 47.36 -6.56 45.13
N MET A 107 48.44 -6.54 44.35
CA MET A 107 48.40 -6.28 42.91
C MET A 107 47.66 -7.39 42.16
N GLN A 108 47.91 -8.65 42.51
CA GLN A 108 47.19 -9.79 41.93
C GLN A 108 45.69 -9.73 42.24
N THR A 109 45.31 -9.35 43.46
CA THR A 109 43.91 -9.20 43.87
C THR A 109 43.21 -8.09 43.06
N LEU A 110 43.87 -6.94 42.91
CA LEU A 110 43.36 -5.83 42.11
C LEU A 110 43.22 -6.23 40.63
N GLN A 111 44.21 -6.92 40.08
CA GLN A 111 44.21 -7.35 38.69
C GLN A 111 43.08 -8.34 38.40
N ASN A 112 42.83 -9.29 39.30
CA ASN A 112 41.72 -10.23 39.17
C ASN A 112 40.36 -9.51 39.21
N GLU A 113 40.14 -8.62 40.17
CA GLU A 113 38.87 -7.86 40.26
C GLU A 113 38.65 -6.98 39.01
N LEU A 114 39.70 -6.31 38.52
CA LEU A 114 39.61 -5.51 37.31
C LEU A 114 39.31 -6.38 36.08
N PHE A 115 40.02 -7.49 35.90
CA PHE A 115 39.80 -8.39 34.76
C PHE A 115 38.44 -9.07 34.78
N GLU A 116 37.88 -9.38 35.95
CA GLU A 116 36.51 -9.86 36.10
C GLU A 116 35.49 -8.82 35.59
N GLU A 117 35.62 -7.56 36.00
CA GLU A 117 34.72 -6.47 35.58
C GLU A 117 34.84 -6.17 34.07
N LEU A 118 36.05 -6.16 33.53
CA LEU A 118 36.29 -5.96 32.10
C LEU A 118 35.76 -7.12 31.26
N THR A 119 35.90 -8.35 31.75
CA THR A 119 35.31 -9.54 31.09
C THR A 119 33.79 -9.47 31.10
N ALA A 120 33.19 -9.05 32.21
CA ALA A 120 31.74 -8.87 32.32
C ALA A 120 31.21 -7.81 31.34
N ALA A 121 31.94 -6.70 31.13
CA ALA A 121 31.58 -5.70 30.13
C ALA A 121 31.60 -6.30 28.70
N VAL A 122 32.68 -6.99 28.32
CA VAL A 122 32.80 -7.60 26.99
C VAL A 122 31.70 -8.64 26.75
N GLN A 123 31.45 -9.53 27.73
CA GLN A 123 30.41 -10.56 27.64
C GLN A 123 28.99 -9.98 27.66
N GLY A 124 28.75 -8.89 28.40
CA GLY A 124 27.47 -8.20 28.46
C GLY A 124 27.00 -7.65 27.10
N PHE A 125 27.96 -7.28 26.25
CA PHE A 125 27.70 -6.92 24.85
C PHE A 125 27.99 -8.08 23.88
N GLY A 126 28.01 -9.33 24.35
CA GLY A 126 28.21 -10.55 23.56
C GLY A 126 29.52 -10.66 22.78
N GLY A 127 30.56 -9.95 23.23
CA GLY A 127 31.92 -10.17 22.81
C GLY A 127 32.57 -11.36 23.53
N PHE A 128 33.65 -11.86 22.96
CA PHE A 128 34.46 -12.95 23.50
C PHE A 128 35.85 -12.44 23.88
N VAL A 129 36.27 -12.67 25.13
CA VAL A 129 37.65 -12.37 25.58
C VAL A 129 38.56 -13.50 25.11
N ASP A 130 39.49 -13.20 24.21
CA ASP A 130 40.43 -14.18 23.63
C ASP A 130 41.53 -14.53 24.64
N LYS A 131 42.21 -13.50 25.19
CA LYS A 131 43.26 -13.65 26.19
C LYS A 131 43.61 -12.32 26.86
N PHE A 132 44.32 -12.44 27.97
CA PHE A 132 45.02 -11.34 28.63
C PHE A 132 46.49 -11.35 28.23
N ILE A 133 47.06 -10.19 27.91
CA ILE A 133 48.46 -10.01 27.53
C ILE A 133 49.06 -9.01 28.51
N GLY A 134 49.60 -9.52 29.63
CA GLY A 134 50.06 -8.67 30.73
C GLY A 134 48.87 -7.97 31.41
N ASP A 135 48.84 -6.65 31.30
CA ASP A 135 47.79 -5.73 31.76
C ASP A 135 46.73 -5.41 30.70
N ALA A 136 46.94 -5.84 29.45
CA ALA A 136 46.02 -5.62 28.35
C ALA A 136 45.03 -6.78 28.17
N LEU A 137 43.78 -6.44 27.84
CA LEU A 137 42.70 -7.34 27.45
C LEU A 137 42.50 -7.32 25.93
N LEU A 138 42.47 -8.49 25.31
CA LEU A 138 42.07 -8.69 23.91
C LEU A 138 40.67 -9.30 23.83
N ALA A 139 39.74 -8.58 23.21
CA ALA A 139 38.38 -9.03 22.96
C ALA A 139 38.02 -9.02 21.47
N LEU A 140 37.09 -9.90 21.11
CA LEU A 140 36.63 -10.14 19.75
C LEU A 140 35.11 -10.06 19.70
N PHE A 141 34.58 -9.33 18.72
CA PHE A 141 33.16 -9.27 18.38
C PHE A 141 33.05 -9.71 16.92
N GLY A 142 32.25 -10.73 16.60
CA GLY A 142 32.30 -11.42 15.30
C GLY A 142 32.92 -12.81 15.34
N ALA A 143 33.43 -13.23 16.50
CA ALA A 143 34.06 -14.55 16.71
C ALA A 143 33.93 -14.97 18.19
N PRO A 144 33.46 -16.18 18.51
CA PRO A 144 33.06 -17.25 17.60
C PRO A 144 31.69 -17.03 16.93
N VAL A 145 30.82 -16.19 17.51
CA VAL A 145 29.50 -15.81 16.98
C VAL A 145 29.57 -14.40 16.41
N ALA A 146 28.96 -14.18 15.24
CA ALA A 146 28.93 -12.88 14.57
C ALA A 146 27.54 -12.26 14.56
N HIS A 147 27.50 -10.93 14.63
CA HIS A 147 26.30 -10.10 14.66
C HIS A 147 26.52 -8.86 13.78
N GLU A 148 25.45 -8.33 13.20
CA GLU A 148 25.50 -7.18 12.29
C GLU A 148 26.03 -5.90 12.99
N ASP A 149 25.76 -5.77 14.29
CA ASP A 149 26.14 -4.64 15.13
C ASP A 149 27.43 -4.86 15.95
N ASP A 150 28.24 -5.88 15.63
CA ASP A 150 29.51 -6.17 16.34
C ASP A 150 30.44 -4.95 16.50
N PRO A 151 30.60 -4.04 15.50
CA PRO A 151 31.34 -2.79 15.68
C PRO A 151 30.75 -1.85 16.73
N GLU A 152 29.42 -1.73 16.78
CA GLU A 152 28.70 -0.91 17.76
C GLU A 152 28.80 -1.53 19.16
N ARG A 153 28.59 -2.84 19.27
CA ARG A 153 28.71 -3.60 20.52
C ARG A 153 30.11 -3.48 21.12
N ALA A 154 31.15 -3.53 20.29
CA ALA A 154 32.53 -3.31 20.73
C ALA A 154 32.74 -1.90 21.29
N LEU A 155 32.16 -0.86 20.68
CA LEU A 155 32.26 0.52 21.19
C LEU A 155 31.48 0.72 22.49
N ARG A 156 30.29 0.14 22.61
CA ARG A 156 29.51 0.17 23.86
C ARG A 156 30.24 -0.56 24.98
N ALA A 157 30.83 -1.72 24.68
CA ALA A 157 31.67 -2.46 25.62
C ALA A 157 32.88 -1.64 26.06
N ALA A 158 33.55 -0.93 25.15
CA ALA A 158 34.69 -0.07 25.50
C ALA A 158 34.30 1.07 26.45
N LEU A 159 33.13 1.68 26.26
CA LEU A 159 32.61 2.71 27.16
C LEU A 159 32.27 2.12 28.54
N ASP A 160 31.55 0.98 28.59
CA ASP A 160 31.22 0.30 29.84
C ASP A 160 32.49 -0.17 30.59
N MET A 161 33.50 -0.66 29.87
CA MET A 161 34.82 -1.02 30.44
C MET A 161 35.49 0.18 31.12
N ALA A 162 35.44 1.36 30.50
CA ALA A 162 36.02 2.56 31.08
C ALA A 162 35.29 2.98 32.37
N ASP A 163 33.95 2.90 32.39
CA ASP A 163 33.14 3.21 33.56
C ASP A 163 33.37 2.23 34.72
N ARG A 164 33.43 0.92 34.42
CA ARG A 164 33.73 -0.11 35.42
C ARG A 164 35.14 -0.01 35.99
N ALA A 165 36.14 0.26 35.15
CA ALA A 165 37.51 0.49 35.60
C ALA A 165 37.58 1.69 36.57
N ALA A 166 36.87 2.77 36.26
CA ALA A 166 36.77 3.93 37.16
C ALA A 166 36.07 3.58 38.49
N ALA A 167 35.05 2.72 38.48
CA ALA A 167 34.38 2.24 39.69
C ALA A 167 35.29 1.38 40.58
N VAL A 168 36.04 0.43 39.99
CA VAL A 168 37.06 -0.35 40.70
C VAL A 168 38.12 0.60 41.29
N GLY A 169 38.56 1.59 40.50
CA GLY A 169 39.52 2.60 40.95
C GLY A 169 39.06 3.38 42.18
N LYS A 170 37.76 3.71 42.28
CA LYS A 170 37.19 4.34 43.48
C LYS A 170 37.21 3.42 44.70
N ARG A 171 36.90 2.13 44.55
CA ARG A 171 36.95 1.14 45.65
C ARG A 171 38.36 0.95 46.18
N TRP A 172 39.34 0.99 45.30
CA TRP A 172 40.75 0.78 45.62
C TRP A 172 41.55 2.05 45.88
N GLN A 173 40.91 3.21 45.85
CA GLN A 173 41.57 4.53 45.88
C GLN A 173 42.46 4.74 47.11
N THR A 174 42.08 4.16 48.26
CA THR A 174 42.86 4.22 49.51
C THR A 174 44.13 3.36 49.48
N ARG A 175 44.22 2.37 48.58
CA ARG A 175 45.35 1.45 48.43
C ARG A 175 46.21 1.76 47.21
N THR A 176 45.62 2.16 46.09
CA THR A 176 46.33 2.43 44.82
C THR A 176 46.87 3.87 44.72
N GLY A 177 46.26 4.83 45.43
CA GLY A 177 46.65 6.24 45.41
C GLY A 177 46.52 6.94 44.05
N SER A 178 45.89 6.31 43.06
CA SER A 178 45.73 6.82 41.68
C SER A 178 44.47 6.21 41.03
N PRO A 179 43.80 6.95 40.13
CA PRO A 179 42.65 6.44 39.38
C PRO A 179 43.09 5.35 38.39
N LEU A 180 42.26 4.33 38.22
CA LEU A 180 42.44 3.32 37.19
C LEU A 180 41.83 3.86 35.89
N ILE A 181 42.67 4.06 34.87
CA ILE A 181 42.27 4.63 33.58
C ILE A 181 42.68 3.67 32.47
N LEU A 182 41.76 3.35 31.57
CA LEU A 182 42.04 2.54 30.39
C LEU A 182 42.38 3.40 29.19
N HIS A 183 43.12 2.85 28.26
CA HIS A 183 43.21 3.36 26.90
C HIS A 183 42.92 2.21 25.92
N VAL A 184 42.11 2.49 24.90
CA VAL A 184 41.46 1.43 24.10
C VAL A 184 41.65 1.68 22.60
N GLY A 185 41.91 0.60 21.87
CA GLY A 185 42.02 0.60 20.41
C GLY A 185 41.09 -0.43 19.79
N ILE A 186 40.28 -0.01 18.82
CA ILE A 186 39.26 -0.84 18.18
C ILE A 186 39.43 -0.78 16.67
N ASN A 187 39.44 -1.93 16.01
CA ASN A 187 39.49 -1.99 14.56
C ASN A 187 38.68 -3.17 14.00
N THR A 188 37.94 -2.92 12.93
CA THR A 188 37.13 -3.91 12.21
C THR A 188 37.81 -4.27 10.90
N GLY A 189 37.86 -5.56 10.58
CA GLY A 189 38.45 -6.04 9.34
C GLY A 189 38.58 -7.56 9.27
N PRO A 190 39.07 -8.08 8.14
CA PRO A 190 39.21 -9.52 7.95
C PRO A 190 40.31 -10.08 8.86
N VAL A 191 40.04 -11.23 9.47
CA VAL A 191 40.98 -12.02 10.25
C VAL A 191 40.82 -13.51 9.91
N VAL A 192 41.86 -14.29 10.20
CA VAL A 192 41.78 -15.76 10.16
C VAL A 192 41.67 -16.26 11.60
N THR A 193 40.58 -16.96 11.91
CA THR A 193 40.32 -17.53 13.23
C THR A 193 40.53 -19.04 13.17
N GLY A 194 41.27 -19.64 14.12
CA GLY A 194 41.50 -21.09 14.14
C GLY A 194 42.37 -21.55 15.31
N GLY A 195 42.47 -22.86 15.52
CA GLY A 195 43.35 -23.44 16.54
C GLY A 195 44.80 -23.47 16.06
N PHE A 196 45.62 -22.52 16.50
CA PHE A 196 47.05 -22.49 16.19
C PHE A 196 47.86 -23.04 17.37
N GLY A 197 48.63 -24.12 17.15
CA GLY A 197 49.51 -24.74 18.16
C GLY A 197 49.84 -26.20 17.84
N ALA A 198 51.01 -26.69 18.25
CA ALA A 198 51.39 -28.11 18.18
C ALA A 198 51.17 -28.79 19.55
N GLY A 199 50.40 -29.89 19.59
CA GLY A 199 50.09 -30.65 20.80
C GLY A 199 48.65 -30.47 21.33
N SER A 200 48.37 -31.05 22.50
CA SER A 200 47.03 -31.18 23.12
C SER A 200 46.42 -29.88 23.68
N ALA A 201 47.00 -28.72 23.41
CA ALA A 201 46.47 -27.40 23.78
C ALA A 201 46.22 -26.56 22.51
N LYS A 202 45.13 -26.86 21.79
CA LYS A 202 44.63 -25.97 20.72
C LYS A 202 43.86 -24.82 21.36
N SER A 203 44.51 -23.69 21.64
CA SER A 203 43.81 -22.44 21.96
C SER A 203 43.26 -21.83 20.66
N TYR A 204 41.97 -21.45 20.66
CA TYR A 204 41.40 -20.61 19.61
C TYR A 204 42.23 -19.32 19.55
N SER A 205 42.74 -18.95 18.37
CA SER A 205 43.56 -17.74 18.20
C SER A 205 43.23 -17.06 16.88
N VAL A 206 43.27 -15.74 16.89
CA VAL A 206 42.99 -14.89 15.73
C VAL A 206 44.28 -14.26 15.23
N THR A 207 44.50 -14.31 13.91
CA THR A 207 45.67 -13.70 13.26
C THR A 207 45.24 -12.86 12.05
N GLY A 208 45.83 -11.67 11.89
CA GLY A 208 45.54 -10.77 10.78
C GLY A 208 46.00 -9.33 11.03
N ASP A 209 46.12 -8.53 9.97
CA ASP A 209 46.48 -7.10 10.04
C ASP A 209 45.50 -6.30 10.91
N THR A 210 44.24 -6.73 10.99
CA THR A 210 43.19 -6.13 11.83
C THR A 210 43.57 -6.14 13.31
N VAL A 211 44.09 -7.26 13.83
CA VAL A 211 44.52 -7.41 15.23
C VAL A 211 45.70 -6.49 15.53
N ASN A 212 46.71 -6.50 14.65
CA ASN A 212 47.88 -5.62 14.78
C ASN A 212 47.51 -4.14 14.70
N SER A 213 46.52 -3.78 13.87
CA SER A 213 46.05 -2.41 13.75
C SER A 213 45.28 -1.97 15.01
N ALA A 214 44.42 -2.82 15.59
CA ALA A 214 43.73 -2.53 16.86
C ALA A 214 44.71 -2.33 18.01
N GLN A 215 45.72 -3.20 18.15
CA GLN A 215 46.76 -3.07 19.17
C GLN A 215 47.54 -1.75 19.03
N ARG A 216 47.88 -1.35 17.80
CA ARG A 216 48.60 -0.09 17.56
C ARG A 216 47.75 1.14 17.83
N LEU A 217 46.44 1.08 17.55
CA LEU A 217 45.50 2.13 17.93
C LEU A 217 45.44 2.26 19.46
N GLN A 218 45.42 1.14 20.18
CA GLN A 218 45.47 1.13 21.64
C GLN A 218 46.77 1.78 22.12
N SER A 219 47.94 1.34 21.64
CA SER A 219 49.23 1.93 22.06
C SER A 219 49.39 3.42 21.72
N MET A 220 48.60 3.95 20.78
CA MET A 220 48.58 5.36 20.40
C MET A 220 47.58 6.19 21.25
N ALA A 221 46.58 5.55 21.85
CA ALA A 221 45.54 6.20 22.64
C ALA A 221 46.13 6.78 23.93
N LYS A 222 45.75 8.03 24.28
CA LYS A 222 46.12 8.62 25.57
C LYS A 222 45.25 8.04 26.70
N PRO A 223 45.61 8.24 27.99
CA PRO A 223 44.78 7.79 29.10
C PRO A 223 43.33 8.29 28.98
N GLY A 224 42.38 7.36 28.96
CA GLY A 224 40.94 7.61 28.83
C GLY A 224 40.44 7.72 27.38
N GLU A 225 41.32 7.63 26.38
CA GLU A 225 40.92 7.68 24.98
C GLU A 225 40.58 6.30 24.41
N ILE A 226 39.53 6.28 23.59
CA ILE A 226 39.12 5.13 22.79
C ILE A 226 39.31 5.52 21.33
N LEU A 227 40.19 4.81 20.62
CA LEU A 227 40.51 5.07 19.21
C LEU A 227 39.94 3.98 18.31
N ALA A 228 39.27 4.40 17.24
CA ALA A 228 38.66 3.54 16.24
C ALA A 228 39.34 3.68 14.86
N GLY A 229 39.48 2.54 14.19
CA GLY A 229 39.95 2.48 12.80
C GLY A 229 38.89 2.90 11.77
N PRO A 230 39.28 3.04 10.48
CA PRO A 230 38.43 3.60 9.43
C PRO A 230 37.15 2.81 9.14
N LEU A 231 37.20 1.48 9.25
CA LEU A 231 36.02 0.65 9.00
C LEU A 231 35.07 0.68 10.20
N THR A 232 35.60 0.59 11.42
CA THR A 232 34.82 0.72 12.67
C THR A 232 34.10 2.06 12.72
N TYR A 233 34.79 3.16 12.40
CA TYR A 233 34.17 4.49 12.30
C TYR A 233 33.03 4.53 11.28
N ARG A 234 33.24 4.03 10.06
CA ARG A 234 32.22 4.06 9.00
C ARG A 234 30.95 3.30 9.39
N LEU A 235 31.11 2.12 10.00
CA LEU A 235 30.01 1.25 10.39
C LEU A 235 29.21 1.81 11.59
N THR A 236 29.76 2.75 12.35
CA THR A 236 29.17 3.18 13.65
C THR A 236 28.94 4.69 13.76
N ARG A 237 29.32 5.49 12.75
CA ARG A 237 29.16 6.96 12.74
C ARG A 237 27.71 7.43 12.87
N HIS A 238 26.74 6.56 12.61
CA HIS A 238 25.31 6.86 12.75
C HIS A 238 24.83 6.81 14.21
N ALA A 239 25.55 6.08 15.08
CA ALA A 239 25.21 5.85 16.49
C ALA A 239 26.19 6.54 17.47
N PHE A 240 27.42 6.87 17.05
CA PHE A 240 28.46 7.46 17.91
C PHE A 240 29.08 8.73 17.35
N ALA A 241 29.43 9.65 18.24
CA ALA A 241 30.17 10.87 17.94
C ALA A 241 31.70 10.62 17.96
N TYR A 242 32.41 11.20 17.00
CA TYR A 242 33.86 11.03 16.83
C TYR A 242 34.59 12.34 16.54
N ASP A 243 35.81 12.47 17.07
CA ASP A 243 36.81 13.44 16.65
C ASP A 243 37.82 12.78 15.69
N SER A 244 38.03 13.36 14.50
CA SER A 244 39.08 12.85 13.60
C SER A 244 40.46 13.33 14.05
N LEU A 245 41.39 12.39 14.24
CA LEU A 245 42.82 12.66 14.46
C LEU A 245 43.60 12.73 13.13
N GLY A 246 42.91 12.62 11.99
CA GLY A 246 43.50 12.59 10.66
C GLY A 246 44.30 11.32 10.39
N ASP A 247 45.10 11.39 9.33
CA ASP A 247 45.97 10.32 8.85
C ASP A 247 47.17 10.10 9.78
N GLN A 248 47.21 8.95 10.45
CA GLN A 248 48.27 8.57 11.38
C GLN A 248 49.12 7.45 10.78
N ALA A 249 50.44 7.61 10.89
CA ALA A 249 51.40 6.58 10.48
C ALA A 249 51.51 5.53 11.60
N LEU A 250 50.90 4.36 11.39
CA LEU A 250 51.10 3.23 12.29
C LEU A 250 52.47 2.59 12.01
N ARG A 251 53.31 2.47 13.04
CA ARG A 251 54.67 1.93 12.95
C ARG A 251 54.69 0.59 12.19
N GLY A 252 55.42 0.52 11.08
CA GLY A 252 55.56 -0.69 10.26
C GLY A 252 54.41 -0.97 9.27
N LYS A 253 53.53 0.00 9.01
CA LYS A 253 52.52 -0.06 7.93
C LYS A 253 52.94 0.87 6.78
N VAL A 254 52.73 0.43 5.54
CA VAL A 254 52.93 1.28 4.35
C VAL A 254 51.69 2.17 4.21
N GLY A 255 51.87 3.49 4.33
CA GLY A 255 50.80 4.48 4.27
C GLY A 255 50.26 4.91 5.65
N SER A 256 49.60 6.08 5.69
CA SER A 256 48.83 6.56 6.82
C SER A 256 47.41 5.99 6.79
N ILE A 257 46.79 5.80 7.95
CA ILE A 257 45.36 5.47 8.05
C ILE A 257 44.63 6.55 8.87
N PRO A 258 43.39 6.91 8.52
CA PRO A 258 42.63 7.86 9.32
C PRO A 258 42.19 7.22 10.64
N VAL A 259 42.40 7.92 11.74
CA VAL A 259 42.06 7.48 13.08
C VAL A 259 41.02 8.40 13.71
N HIS A 260 40.03 7.82 14.38
CA HIS A 260 38.91 8.54 14.98
C HIS A 260 38.86 8.27 16.48
N ARG A 261 38.84 9.33 17.28
CA ARG A 261 38.65 9.25 18.74
C ARG A 261 37.16 9.26 19.05
N LEU A 262 36.68 8.26 19.78
CA LEU A 262 35.30 8.18 20.23
C LEU A 262 35.03 9.25 21.30
N VAL A 263 33.93 10.00 21.13
CA VAL A 263 33.49 11.07 22.04
C VAL A 263 32.33 10.60 22.92
N GLY A 264 31.39 9.83 22.37
CA GLY A 264 30.23 9.32 23.10
C GLY A 264 29.13 8.79 22.18
N VAL A 265 28.02 8.34 22.78
CA VAL A 265 26.81 7.89 22.07
C VAL A 265 25.99 9.10 21.61
N LEU A 266 25.38 9.05 20.41
CA LEU A 266 24.47 10.09 19.93
C LEU A 266 23.07 9.94 20.56
N GLU A 267 22.42 11.05 20.94
CA GLU A 267 21.07 11.05 21.58
C GLU A 267 19.94 10.56 20.65
N ALA A 268 20.15 10.56 19.33
CA ALA A 268 19.26 9.94 18.34
C ALA A 268 20.06 9.44 17.11
N PRO A 269 19.78 8.25 16.55
CA PRO A 269 20.39 7.78 15.31
C PRO A 269 20.06 8.74 14.16
N ARG A 270 21.06 9.19 13.42
CA ARG A 270 20.83 10.09 12.26
C ARG A 270 20.48 9.26 11.02
N THR A 271 19.21 9.31 10.59
CA THR A 271 18.81 8.92 9.22
C THR A 271 19.18 10.05 8.25
N ALA A 272 20.45 10.21 7.93
CA ALA A 272 20.86 11.16 6.89
C ALA A 272 20.61 10.53 5.51
N ARG A 273 19.88 11.24 4.62
CA ARG A 273 19.71 10.84 3.20
C ARG A 273 20.69 11.63 2.33
N GLY A 274 21.14 11.03 1.23
CA GLY A 274 21.95 11.74 0.23
C GLY A 274 23.39 11.99 0.67
N LEU A 275 24.02 13.04 0.14
CA LEU A 275 25.41 13.40 0.45
C LEU A 275 25.65 13.75 1.94
N GLU A 276 24.59 13.93 2.73
CA GLU A 276 24.67 14.21 4.17
C GLU A 276 25.34 13.07 4.95
N THR A 277 25.19 11.82 4.51
CA THR A 277 25.89 10.64 5.07
C THR A 277 27.40 10.73 4.92
N LEU A 278 27.85 11.44 3.88
CA LEU A 278 29.26 11.73 3.59
C LEU A 278 29.73 13.02 4.30
N GLY A 279 28.85 13.70 5.03
CA GLY A 279 29.13 14.96 5.73
C GLY A 279 29.04 16.19 4.83
N LEU A 280 28.31 16.09 3.71
CA LEU A 280 27.97 17.18 2.80
C LEU A 280 26.48 17.50 2.97
N SER A 281 26.17 18.53 3.76
CA SER A 281 24.81 19.05 3.89
C SER A 281 24.74 20.42 3.23
N ALA A 282 23.63 20.68 2.56
CA ALA A 282 23.32 21.99 2.01
C ALA A 282 21.94 22.42 2.48
N PRO A 283 21.74 23.73 2.77
CA PRO A 283 20.41 24.26 3.00
C PRO A 283 19.57 24.14 1.72
N LEU A 284 18.25 24.27 1.84
CA LEU A 284 17.38 24.42 0.69
C LEU A 284 17.79 25.67 -0.10
N VAL A 285 18.14 25.51 -1.38
CA VAL A 285 18.62 26.61 -2.23
C VAL A 285 17.63 26.92 -3.35
N GLY A 286 17.28 28.20 -3.51
CA GLY A 286 16.54 28.67 -4.69
C GLY A 286 15.06 28.26 -4.70
N ARG A 287 14.49 28.02 -3.50
CA ARG A 287 13.09 27.62 -3.28
C ARG A 287 12.38 28.47 -2.24
N GLU A 288 12.96 29.62 -1.89
CA GLU A 288 12.47 30.50 -0.83
C GLU A 288 11.07 31.03 -1.17
N LYS A 289 10.83 31.41 -2.43
CA LYS A 289 9.52 31.92 -2.89
C LYS A 289 8.42 30.87 -2.81
N GLU A 290 8.74 29.62 -3.16
CA GLU A 290 7.80 28.51 -3.09
C GLU A 290 7.47 28.17 -1.63
N LEU A 291 8.47 28.17 -0.75
CA LEU A 291 8.31 27.95 0.69
C LEU A 291 7.42 29.04 1.32
N ASP A 292 7.70 30.31 1.06
CA ASP A 292 6.90 31.45 1.55
C ASP A 292 5.44 31.34 1.10
N ARG A 293 5.21 30.90 -0.13
CA ARG A 293 3.86 30.70 -0.67
C ARG A 293 3.13 29.53 -0.02
N MET A 294 3.83 28.44 0.30
CA MET A 294 3.25 27.32 1.05
C MET A 294 2.86 27.74 2.47
N LEU A 295 3.71 28.53 3.16
CA LEU A 295 3.41 29.08 4.48
C LEU A 295 2.21 30.04 4.43
N GLY A 296 2.12 30.90 3.41
CA GLY A 296 0.96 31.77 3.21
C GLY A 296 -0.36 31.01 2.98
N CYS A 297 -0.31 29.86 2.28
CA CYS A 297 -1.46 28.97 2.20
C CYS A 297 -1.80 28.35 3.56
N LEU A 298 -0.81 27.90 4.33
CA LEU A 298 -1.06 27.36 5.66
C LEU A 298 -1.74 28.39 6.58
N ASP A 299 -1.35 29.66 6.51
CA ASP A 299 -2.01 30.75 7.25
C ASP A 299 -3.51 30.88 6.90
N LEU A 300 -3.86 30.78 5.62
CA LEU A 300 -5.27 30.80 5.19
C LEU A 300 -6.03 29.57 5.68
N ALA A 301 -5.43 28.39 5.60
CA ALA A 301 -6.01 27.16 6.12
C ALA A 301 -6.23 27.25 7.63
N TYR A 302 -5.25 27.75 8.38
CA TYR A 302 -5.35 27.95 9.82
C TYR A 302 -6.50 28.91 10.19
N ALA A 303 -6.72 29.95 9.37
CA ALA A 303 -7.83 30.89 9.50
C ALA A 303 -9.21 30.33 9.10
N GLY A 304 -9.31 29.04 8.74
CA GLY A 304 -10.57 28.36 8.41
C GLY A 304 -10.96 28.45 6.93
N ARG A 305 -10.00 28.66 6.03
CA ARG A 305 -10.21 28.62 4.57
C ARG A 305 -9.41 27.49 3.98
N ALA A 306 -10.06 26.37 3.68
CA ALA A 306 -9.34 25.20 3.22
C ALA A 306 -8.49 25.50 1.98
N GLN A 307 -7.29 24.92 1.92
CA GLN A 307 -6.32 25.16 0.84
C GLN A 307 -5.89 23.86 0.17
N LEU A 308 -5.81 23.89 -1.16
CA LEU A 308 -5.13 22.85 -1.94
C LEU A 308 -3.83 23.41 -2.49
N VAL A 309 -2.71 22.79 -2.13
CA VAL A 309 -1.38 23.12 -2.66
C VAL A 309 -0.82 21.95 -3.45
N ARG A 310 -0.40 22.21 -4.67
CA ARG A 310 0.09 21.20 -5.61
C ARG A 310 1.54 21.48 -5.98
N LEU A 311 2.46 20.60 -5.56
CA LEU A 311 3.86 20.63 -5.95
C LEU A 311 4.07 19.80 -7.22
N ILE A 312 4.42 20.46 -8.32
CA ILE A 312 4.56 19.86 -9.64
C ILE A 312 6.02 19.90 -10.04
N GLY A 313 6.58 18.77 -10.44
CA GLY A 313 7.90 18.77 -11.04
C GLY A 313 8.45 17.39 -11.31
N GLU A 314 9.54 17.34 -12.07
CA GLU A 314 10.20 16.09 -12.47
C GLU A 314 10.76 15.31 -11.27
N ALA A 315 11.10 14.04 -11.51
CA ALA A 315 11.79 13.23 -10.51
C ALA A 315 13.14 13.88 -10.11
N GLY A 316 13.45 13.89 -8.82
CA GLY A 316 14.70 14.47 -8.30
C GLY A 316 14.77 16.00 -8.20
N ILE A 317 13.74 16.73 -8.65
CA ILE A 317 13.72 18.20 -8.68
C ILE A 317 13.71 18.89 -7.29
N GLY A 318 13.53 18.11 -6.21
CA GLY A 318 13.50 18.59 -4.83
C GLY A 318 12.11 18.66 -4.18
N LYS A 319 11.05 18.04 -4.74
CA LYS A 319 9.69 18.05 -4.18
C LYS A 319 9.64 17.60 -2.71
N SER A 320 10.12 16.39 -2.41
CA SER A 320 10.10 15.86 -1.03
C SER A 320 10.99 16.66 -0.10
N ARG A 321 12.14 17.19 -0.55
CA ARG A 321 12.99 18.08 0.26
C ARG A 321 12.26 19.39 0.62
N LEU A 322 11.59 20.02 -0.35
CA LEU A 322 10.79 21.22 -0.11
C LEU A 322 9.65 20.94 0.89
N THR A 323 8.99 19.79 0.79
CA THR A 323 7.96 19.36 1.76
C THR A 323 8.55 19.18 3.16
N GLU A 324 9.72 18.55 3.31
CA GLU A 324 10.37 18.39 4.62
C GLU A 324 10.79 19.73 5.24
N GLU A 325 11.35 20.64 4.44
CA GLU A 325 11.75 21.98 4.89
C GLU A 325 10.54 22.82 5.30
N PHE A 326 9.43 22.73 4.54
CA PHE A 326 8.15 23.32 4.92
C PHE A 326 7.63 22.79 6.25
N LEU A 327 7.65 21.47 6.46
CA LEU A 327 7.18 20.85 7.69
C LEU A 327 8.11 21.15 8.88
N THR A 328 9.41 21.28 8.65
CA THR A 328 10.38 21.67 9.66
C THR A 328 10.16 23.13 10.07
N GLY A 329 10.10 24.05 9.09
CA GLY A 329 9.82 25.46 9.35
C GLY A 329 8.47 25.69 10.06
N MET A 330 7.44 24.92 9.69
CA MET A 330 6.15 24.94 10.39
C MET A 330 6.28 24.53 11.87
N ARG A 331 7.05 23.49 12.18
CA ARG A 331 7.23 23.00 13.57
C ARG A 331 8.03 23.97 14.44
N ASP A 332 8.94 24.74 13.83
CA ASP A 332 9.73 25.76 14.54
C ASP A 332 8.88 27.01 14.89
N GLU A 333 7.77 27.22 14.17
CA GLU A 333 6.84 28.32 14.43
C GLU A 333 5.76 27.95 15.46
N ALA A 334 5.83 28.58 16.64
CA ALA A 334 4.90 28.31 17.75
C ALA A 334 3.40 28.49 17.40
N ARG A 335 3.07 29.31 16.39
CA ARG A 335 1.68 29.53 15.94
C ARG A 335 1.04 28.32 15.26
N PHE A 336 1.84 27.35 14.81
CA PHE A 336 1.36 26.13 14.16
C PHE A 336 1.55 24.88 15.02
N ALA A 337 1.83 25.04 16.32
CA ALA A 337 2.13 23.93 17.23
C ALA A 337 0.98 22.92 17.39
N ASP A 338 -0.28 23.34 17.18
CA ASP A 338 -1.48 22.51 17.23
C ASP A 338 -1.87 21.90 15.87
N VAL A 339 -1.14 22.22 14.79
CA VAL A 339 -1.40 21.66 13.46
C VAL A 339 -0.97 20.20 13.41
N VAL A 340 -1.92 19.35 13.06
CA VAL A 340 -1.69 17.91 12.97
C VAL A 340 -1.30 17.55 11.55
N VAL A 341 -0.19 16.85 11.40
CA VAL A 341 0.32 16.42 10.10
C VAL A 341 0.03 14.94 9.89
N ARG A 342 -0.51 14.60 8.72
CA ARG A 342 -0.67 13.21 8.25
C ARG A 342 -0.03 13.06 6.88
N ARG A 343 0.59 11.91 6.62
CA ARG A 343 1.29 11.66 5.36
C ARG A 343 0.80 10.36 4.72
N ALA A 344 0.57 10.40 3.42
CA ALA A 344 0.31 9.23 2.59
C ALA A 344 1.25 9.25 1.38
N ILE A 345 1.72 8.09 0.96
CA ILE A 345 2.60 7.94 -0.21
C ILE A 345 1.95 6.95 -1.15
N CYS A 346 1.70 7.37 -2.38
CA CYS A 346 1.03 6.54 -3.37
C CYS A 346 2.00 5.48 -3.95
N SER A 347 1.53 4.24 -4.11
CA SER A 347 2.37 3.12 -4.60
C SER A 347 2.44 3.02 -6.14
N PRO A 348 3.63 2.88 -6.75
CA PRO A 348 3.78 2.72 -8.20
C PRO A 348 3.32 1.35 -8.74
N LEU A 349 3.05 0.38 -7.86
CA LEU A 349 2.49 -0.93 -8.24
C LEU A 349 0.96 -0.87 -8.49
N GLY A 350 0.37 0.32 -8.39
CA GLY A 350 -1.07 0.57 -8.46
C GLY A 350 -1.74 0.30 -7.11
N GLU A 351 -2.46 1.28 -6.60
CA GLU A 351 -3.19 1.15 -5.34
C GLU A 351 -4.52 0.40 -5.51
N PRO A 352 -4.98 -0.35 -4.49
CA PRO A 352 -6.35 -0.80 -4.46
C PRO A 352 -7.33 0.38 -4.44
N SER A 353 -8.61 0.15 -4.72
CA SER A 353 -9.66 1.15 -4.55
C SER A 353 -9.61 1.73 -3.14
N TYR A 354 -9.59 3.06 -3.03
CA TYR A 354 -9.40 3.81 -1.80
C TYR A 354 -8.03 3.61 -1.11
N GLY A 355 -7.02 3.10 -1.80
CA GLY A 355 -5.70 2.81 -1.24
C GLY A 355 -4.98 4.05 -0.70
N THR A 356 -5.12 5.21 -1.34
CA THR A 356 -4.54 6.46 -0.83
C THR A 356 -5.22 6.84 0.49
N LEU A 357 -6.55 6.74 0.57
CA LEU A 357 -7.28 6.99 1.81
C LEU A 357 -6.94 5.97 2.89
N ALA A 358 -6.76 4.70 2.54
CA ALA A 358 -6.26 3.68 3.45
C ALA A 358 -4.88 4.06 4.02
N ALA A 359 -3.97 4.58 3.18
CA ALA A 359 -2.67 5.07 3.65
C ALA A 359 -2.81 6.26 4.63
N VAL A 360 -3.77 7.16 4.40
CA VAL A 360 -4.09 8.23 5.35
C VAL A 360 -4.57 7.68 6.69
N LEU A 361 -5.53 6.72 6.67
CA LEU A 361 -6.05 6.10 7.88
C LEU A 361 -4.97 5.31 8.63
N ARG A 362 -4.11 4.57 7.91
CA ARG A 362 -2.95 3.88 8.49
C ARG A 362 -2.00 4.85 9.19
N SER A 363 -1.66 5.95 8.53
CA SER A 363 -0.85 7.00 9.16
C SER A 363 -1.55 7.67 10.34
N ALA A 364 -2.88 7.74 10.34
CA ALA A 364 -3.63 8.45 11.36
C ALA A 364 -3.79 7.68 12.67
N TYR A 365 -3.92 6.36 12.58
CA TYR A 365 -4.19 5.46 13.70
C TYR A 365 -3.07 4.44 13.95
N GLU A 366 -1.89 4.69 13.37
CA GLU A 366 -0.68 3.87 13.56
C GLU A 366 -0.86 2.39 13.17
N ILE A 367 -1.66 2.15 12.13
CA ILE A 367 -1.97 0.79 11.64
C ILE A 367 -0.85 0.33 10.71
N SER A 368 -0.25 -0.81 11.05
CA SER A 368 0.82 -1.45 10.29
C SER A 368 0.27 -2.31 9.14
N ALA A 369 1.04 -2.45 8.06
CA ALA A 369 0.64 -3.23 6.88
C ALA A 369 0.43 -4.74 7.18
N ASN A 370 1.05 -5.25 8.24
CA ASN A 370 0.91 -6.66 8.67
C ASN A 370 0.07 -6.81 9.95
N ASP A 371 -0.63 -5.76 10.39
CA ASP A 371 -1.57 -5.92 11.50
C ASP A 371 -2.69 -6.89 11.11
N SER A 372 -3.10 -7.74 12.05
CA SER A 372 -4.23 -8.63 11.77
C SER A 372 -5.50 -7.80 11.55
N PRO A 373 -6.50 -8.33 10.81
CA PRO A 373 -7.78 -7.66 10.63
C PRO A 373 -8.44 -7.27 11.97
N GLU A 374 -8.28 -8.10 13.01
CA GLU A 374 -8.80 -7.86 14.36
C GLU A 374 -8.10 -6.68 15.03
N LYS A 375 -6.76 -6.65 15.00
CA LYS A 375 -5.99 -5.54 15.56
C LYS A 375 -6.28 -4.23 14.83
N THR A 376 -6.44 -4.28 13.50
CA THR A 376 -6.83 -3.11 12.71
C THR A 376 -8.21 -2.59 13.13
N LYS A 377 -9.19 -3.48 13.35
CA LYS A 377 -10.53 -3.11 13.88
C LYS A 377 -10.42 -2.42 15.24
N GLU A 378 -9.61 -2.96 16.14
CA GLU A 378 -9.41 -2.40 17.49
C GLU A 378 -8.80 -1.00 17.44
N LEU A 379 -7.73 -0.81 16.65
CA LEU A 379 -7.07 0.49 16.48
C LEU A 379 -8.00 1.54 15.86
N LEU A 380 -8.77 1.17 14.84
CA LEU A 380 -9.78 2.05 14.24
C LEU A 380 -10.88 2.41 15.25
N ALA A 381 -11.38 1.44 16.01
CA ALA A 381 -12.45 1.67 16.98
C ALA A 381 -11.99 2.59 18.12
N ALA A 382 -10.77 2.38 18.62
CA ALA A 382 -10.15 3.23 19.62
C ALA A 382 -9.96 4.65 19.09
N GLY A 383 -9.36 4.80 17.91
CA GLY A 383 -9.12 6.10 17.28
C GLY A 383 -10.39 6.91 17.00
N LEU A 384 -11.46 6.26 16.53
CA LEU A 384 -12.75 6.94 16.33
C LEU A 384 -13.40 7.35 17.66
N SER A 385 -13.25 6.52 18.69
CA SER A 385 -13.78 6.84 20.03
C SER A 385 -13.04 8.03 20.65
N GLU A 386 -11.72 8.13 20.45
CA GLU A 386 -10.89 9.27 20.86
C GLU A 386 -11.28 10.57 20.14
N LEU A 387 -11.76 10.48 18.89
CA LEU A 387 -12.31 11.64 18.17
C LEU A 387 -13.67 12.09 18.70
N GLY A 388 -14.30 11.34 19.60
CA GLY A 388 -15.58 11.68 20.23
C GLY A 388 -16.81 11.08 19.53
N LEU A 389 -16.64 10.11 18.61
CA LEU A 389 -17.77 9.42 18.01
C LEU A 389 -18.46 8.49 19.02
N ALA A 390 -19.80 8.46 19.00
CA ALA A 390 -20.56 7.58 19.88
C ALA A 390 -20.34 6.11 19.48
N PRO A 391 -20.46 5.14 20.41
CA PRO A 391 -20.27 3.71 20.11
C PRO A 391 -21.16 3.19 18.98
N GLY A 392 -22.36 3.77 18.82
CA GLY A 392 -23.27 3.46 17.72
C GLY A 392 -22.71 3.86 16.35
N ASP A 393 -22.15 5.07 16.25
CA ASP A 393 -21.56 5.60 15.02
C ASP A 393 -20.31 4.81 14.64
N VAL A 394 -19.45 4.50 15.62
CA VAL A 394 -18.26 3.65 15.41
C VAL A 394 -18.67 2.31 14.80
N LYS A 395 -19.70 1.66 15.36
CA LYS A 395 -20.22 0.39 14.85
C LYS A 395 -20.76 0.50 13.41
N GLN A 396 -21.37 1.63 13.06
CA GLN A 396 -21.92 1.88 11.73
C GLN A 396 -20.84 2.19 10.70
N LEU A 397 -19.78 2.91 11.07
CA LEU A 397 -18.69 3.30 10.16
C LEU A 397 -17.65 2.20 9.96
N MET A 398 -17.47 1.31 10.95
CA MET A 398 -16.43 0.28 10.92
C MET A 398 -16.44 -0.58 9.65
N PRO A 399 -17.58 -1.11 9.15
CA PRO A 399 -17.59 -1.94 7.94
C PRO A 399 -17.08 -1.17 6.70
N LEU A 400 -17.42 0.11 6.59
CA LEU A 400 -16.98 1.00 5.50
C LEU A 400 -15.47 1.31 5.58
N LEU A 401 -14.92 1.45 6.78
CA LEU A 401 -13.49 1.69 6.96
C LEU A 401 -12.66 0.43 6.68
N LEU A 402 -13.14 -0.74 7.08
CA LEU A 402 -12.48 -2.00 6.74
C LEU A 402 -12.46 -2.22 5.23
N TYR A 403 -13.56 -1.88 4.56
CA TYR A 403 -13.62 -1.84 3.11
C TYR A 403 -12.55 -0.93 2.51
N VAL A 404 -12.46 0.34 2.97
CA VAL A 404 -11.43 1.29 2.52
C VAL A 404 -10.01 0.75 2.77
N MET A 405 -9.80 0.04 3.88
CA MET A 405 -8.51 -0.55 4.23
C MET A 405 -8.13 -1.78 3.39
N GLY A 406 -9.01 -2.23 2.47
CA GLY A 406 -8.81 -3.46 1.69
C GLY A 406 -9.00 -4.74 2.51
N LEU A 407 -9.44 -4.61 3.76
CA LEU A 407 -9.70 -5.71 4.67
C LEU A 407 -11.14 -6.16 4.43
N GLY A 408 -11.33 -7.02 3.44
CA GLY A 408 -12.64 -7.57 3.08
C GLY A 408 -13.40 -8.07 4.31
N GLU A 409 -14.71 -7.81 4.36
CA GLU A 409 -15.52 -8.07 5.54
C GLU A 409 -15.63 -9.55 5.90
N SER A 410 -15.47 -9.85 7.18
CA SER A 410 -15.77 -11.17 7.75
C SER A 410 -17.28 -11.51 7.75
N ASP A 411 -18.17 -10.50 7.77
CA ASP A 411 -19.63 -10.70 7.90
C ASP A 411 -20.43 -10.46 6.60
N GLY A 412 -19.79 -9.91 5.55
CA GLY A 412 -20.42 -9.70 4.24
C GLY A 412 -21.62 -8.75 4.21
N VAL A 413 -21.72 -7.85 5.20
CA VAL A 413 -22.79 -6.87 5.37
C VAL A 413 -22.94 -6.00 4.12
N LEU A 414 -21.84 -5.47 3.59
CA LEU A 414 -21.85 -4.54 2.45
C LEU A 414 -22.01 -5.25 1.09
N ARG A 415 -22.00 -6.59 1.03
CA ARG A 415 -22.13 -7.36 -0.23
C ARG A 415 -23.47 -7.20 -0.93
N GLN A 416 -24.45 -6.56 -0.31
CA GLN A 416 -25.78 -6.37 -0.90
C GLN A 416 -26.15 -4.90 -1.06
N VAL A 417 -25.24 -4.00 -0.70
CA VAL A 417 -25.39 -2.56 -0.94
C VAL A 417 -25.05 -2.27 -2.39
N GLY A 418 -25.86 -1.44 -3.06
CA GLY A 418 -25.57 -1.04 -4.45
C GLY A 418 -24.26 -0.23 -4.54
N PRO A 419 -23.50 -0.29 -5.66
CA PRO A 419 -22.21 0.41 -5.77
C PRO A 419 -22.28 1.91 -5.49
N GLU A 420 -23.26 2.61 -6.08
CA GLU A 420 -23.46 4.05 -5.85
C GLU A 420 -23.81 4.36 -4.40
N GLN A 421 -24.62 3.49 -3.77
CA GLN A 421 -25.01 3.65 -2.38
C GLN A 421 -23.81 3.42 -1.45
N LEU A 422 -23.01 2.38 -1.70
CA LEU A 422 -21.78 2.11 -0.97
C LEU A 422 -20.80 3.28 -1.09
N ARG A 423 -20.63 3.82 -2.30
CA ARG A 423 -19.80 5.01 -2.56
C ARG A 423 -20.26 6.22 -1.73
N ARG A 424 -21.56 6.54 -1.75
CA ARG A 424 -22.14 7.62 -0.92
C ARG A 424 -21.87 7.40 0.57
N GLN A 425 -22.00 6.16 1.06
CA GLN A 425 -21.73 5.81 2.46
C GLN A 425 -20.26 5.94 2.84
N ILE A 426 -19.34 5.53 1.96
CA ILE A 426 -17.90 5.71 2.18
C ILE A 426 -17.56 7.20 2.23
N PHE A 427 -18.09 8.00 1.30
CA PHE A 427 -17.86 9.44 1.26
C PHE A 427 -18.40 10.13 2.53
N TYR A 428 -19.58 9.73 2.98
CA TYR A 428 -20.13 10.14 4.26
C TYR A 428 -19.21 9.76 5.43
N ALA A 429 -18.79 8.49 5.52
CA ALA A 429 -17.93 8.01 6.60
C ALA A 429 -16.62 8.79 6.70
N ILE A 430 -15.96 8.99 5.56
CA ILE A 430 -14.69 9.72 5.51
C ILE A 430 -14.91 11.19 5.86
N ARG A 431 -15.99 11.83 5.35
CA ARG A 431 -16.33 13.21 5.70
C ARG A 431 -16.52 13.36 7.22
N THR A 432 -17.32 12.49 7.83
CA THR A 432 -17.58 12.53 9.28
C THR A 432 -16.29 12.42 10.08
N ILE A 433 -15.36 11.54 9.70
CA ILE A 433 -14.08 11.39 10.39
C ILE A 433 -13.23 12.67 10.28
N PHE A 434 -13.16 13.25 9.08
CA PHE A 434 -12.42 14.48 8.86
C PHE A 434 -13.04 15.68 9.59
N GLU A 435 -14.37 15.82 9.57
CA GLU A 435 -15.10 16.87 10.30
C GLU A 435 -14.84 16.77 11.81
N GLN A 436 -14.96 15.57 12.38
CA GLN A 436 -14.67 15.34 13.80
C GLN A 436 -13.20 15.64 14.11
N ARG A 437 -12.26 15.25 13.25
CA ARG A 437 -10.84 15.57 13.44
C ARG A 437 -10.56 17.07 13.42
N LEU A 438 -11.15 17.77 12.45
CA LEU A 438 -10.98 19.21 12.25
C LEU A 438 -11.64 20.05 13.35
N ALA A 439 -12.62 19.50 14.07
CA ALA A 439 -13.22 20.14 15.24
C ALA A 439 -12.23 20.26 16.41
N HIS A 440 -11.26 19.35 16.52
CA HIS A 440 -10.24 19.37 17.59
C HIS A 440 -9.04 20.25 17.25
N SER A 441 -8.53 20.17 16.02
CA SER A 441 -7.26 20.80 15.62
C SER A 441 -7.17 20.97 14.09
N PRO A 442 -6.44 21.98 13.58
CA PRO A 442 -6.14 22.08 12.16
C PRO A 442 -5.41 20.84 11.62
N LEU A 443 -5.70 20.47 10.36
CA LEU A 443 -5.11 19.29 9.72
C LEU A 443 -4.35 19.69 8.45
N LEU A 444 -3.09 19.30 8.38
CA LEU A 444 -2.27 19.28 7.17
C LEU A 444 -2.13 17.83 6.69
N LEU A 445 -2.77 17.52 5.56
CA LEU A 445 -2.64 16.24 4.90
C LEU A 445 -1.65 16.34 3.73
N VAL A 446 -0.59 15.53 3.76
CA VAL A 446 0.43 15.46 2.70
C VAL A 446 0.25 14.16 1.94
N VAL A 447 -0.03 14.24 0.63
CA VAL A 447 -0.13 13.09 -0.27
C VAL A 447 0.99 13.15 -1.30
N GLU A 448 1.98 12.27 -1.16
CA GLU A 448 3.12 12.19 -2.07
C GLU A 448 2.84 11.26 -3.25
N ASP A 449 3.40 11.63 -4.40
CA ASP A 449 3.34 10.88 -5.65
C ASP A 449 1.91 10.59 -6.15
N LEU A 450 1.03 11.59 -6.06
CA LEU A 450 -0.40 11.54 -6.43
C LEU A 450 -0.68 10.99 -7.85
N HIS A 451 0.31 11.02 -8.74
CA HIS A 451 0.23 10.40 -10.07
C HIS A 451 0.03 8.88 -10.05
N TRP A 452 0.20 8.23 -8.89
CA TRP A 452 -0.08 6.81 -8.66
C TRP A 452 -1.35 6.56 -7.83
N ALA A 453 -2.06 7.61 -7.40
CA ALA A 453 -3.26 7.48 -6.59
C ALA A 453 -4.40 6.79 -7.37
N ASP A 454 -5.24 6.05 -6.66
CA ASP A 454 -6.43 5.44 -7.25
C ASP A 454 -7.54 6.49 -7.49
N ALA A 455 -8.34 6.29 -8.55
CA ALA A 455 -9.36 7.25 -8.97
C ALA A 455 -10.44 7.47 -7.89
N ALA A 456 -10.82 6.42 -7.16
CA ALA A 456 -11.82 6.50 -6.10
C ALA A 456 -11.33 7.36 -4.91
N SER A 457 -10.04 7.27 -4.56
CA SER A 457 -9.41 8.17 -3.60
C SER A 457 -9.36 9.61 -4.06
N LEU A 458 -9.03 9.86 -5.34
CA LEU A 458 -9.01 11.22 -5.89
C LEU A 458 -10.41 11.85 -5.85
N GLU A 459 -11.44 11.07 -6.22
CA GLU A 459 -12.83 11.51 -6.14
C GLU A 459 -13.24 11.81 -4.68
N ALA A 460 -12.89 10.93 -3.74
CA ALA A 460 -13.19 11.14 -2.33
C ALA A 460 -12.46 12.37 -1.75
N LEU A 461 -11.19 12.59 -2.09
CA LEU A 461 -10.43 13.78 -1.68
C LEU A 461 -11.04 15.06 -2.25
N ARG A 462 -11.47 15.04 -3.52
CA ARG A 462 -12.21 16.15 -4.12
C ARG A 462 -13.54 16.41 -3.41
N PHE A 463 -14.30 15.36 -3.12
CA PHE A 463 -15.56 15.47 -2.37
C PHE A 463 -15.34 16.09 -0.98
N LEU A 464 -14.32 15.63 -0.25
CA LEU A 464 -13.95 16.21 1.04
C LEU A 464 -13.59 17.68 0.90
N MET A 465 -12.76 18.02 -0.08
CA MET A 465 -12.39 19.38 -0.38
C MET A 465 -13.62 20.27 -0.63
N ASP A 466 -14.53 19.88 -1.52
CA ASP A 466 -15.72 20.66 -1.85
C ASP A 466 -16.64 20.91 -0.64
N ARG A 467 -16.66 19.99 0.34
CA ARG A 467 -17.50 20.09 1.54
C ARG A 467 -16.80 20.79 2.71
N LEU A 468 -15.48 20.76 2.76
CA LEU A 468 -14.67 21.30 3.85
C LEU A 468 -14.09 22.69 3.55
N GLU A 469 -14.63 23.42 2.57
CA GLU A 469 -14.14 24.75 2.13
C GLU A 469 -13.91 25.76 3.27
N ARG A 470 -14.73 25.70 4.33
CA ARG A 470 -14.72 26.61 5.49
C ARG A 470 -14.09 26.01 6.75
N SER A 471 -13.27 24.98 6.57
CA SER A 471 -12.61 24.27 7.67
C SER A 471 -11.11 24.59 7.76
N ARG A 472 -10.48 24.19 8.86
CA ARG A 472 -9.04 24.37 9.09
C ARG A 472 -8.19 23.27 8.45
N PHE A 473 -8.36 23.08 7.15
CA PHE A 473 -7.80 21.96 6.39
C PHE A 473 -6.85 22.43 5.27
N MET A 474 -5.68 21.80 5.18
CA MET A 474 -4.76 21.99 4.06
C MET A 474 -4.40 20.62 3.45
N LEU A 475 -4.59 20.49 2.15
CA LEU A 475 -4.14 19.33 1.36
C LEU A 475 -2.92 19.74 0.53
N LEU A 476 -1.77 19.12 0.80
CA LEU A 476 -0.53 19.28 0.05
C LEU A 476 -0.27 18.02 -0.78
N THR A 477 -0.22 18.15 -2.11
CA THR A 477 0.03 17.00 -2.99
C THR A 477 1.30 17.17 -3.82
N THR A 478 1.96 16.06 -4.17
CA THR A 478 3.11 16.06 -5.08
C THR A 478 2.85 15.18 -6.30
N HIS A 479 3.17 15.65 -7.51
CA HIS A 479 3.02 14.84 -8.73
C HIS A 479 3.97 15.29 -9.86
N ARG A 480 4.01 14.47 -10.93
CA ARG A 480 4.77 14.74 -12.15
C ARG A 480 3.94 15.57 -13.15
N PRO A 481 4.57 16.35 -14.04
CA PRO A 481 3.85 17.26 -14.96
C PRO A 481 2.89 16.57 -15.94
N ALA A 482 3.10 15.30 -16.26
CA ALA A 482 2.29 14.54 -17.23
C ALA A 482 1.00 13.93 -16.64
N PHE A 483 0.74 14.15 -15.35
CA PHE A 483 -0.43 13.60 -14.67
C PHE A 483 -1.66 14.49 -14.91
N ASP A 484 -2.75 13.89 -15.41
CA ASP A 484 -4.04 14.54 -15.53
C ASP A 484 -4.67 14.72 -14.15
N THR A 485 -5.10 15.94 -13.87
CA THR A 485 -5.54 16.35 -12.53
C THR A 485 -6.94 16.91 -12.47
N ASP A 486 -7.65 16.88 -13.59
CA ASP A 486 -9.03 17.35 -13.69
C ASP A 486 -9.93 16.64 -12.66
N MET A 487 -9.54 15.43 -12.24
CA MET A 487 -10.23 14.66 -11.20
C MET A 487 -10.16 15.27 -9.79
N LEU A 488 -9.11 16.03 -9.44
CA LEU A 488 -8.97 16.68 -8.11
C LEU A 488 -9.35 18.16 -8.14
N ASP A 489 -9.61 18.74 -9.32
CA ASP A 489 -9.89 20.16 -9.45
C ASP A 489 -11.27 20.51 -8.87
N SER A 490 -11.26 21.47 -7.95
CA SER A 490 -12.43 21.99 -7.24
C SER A 490 -12.64 23.46 -7.60
N SER A 491 -13.88 23.86 -7.87
CA SER A 491 -14.23 25.27 -8.08
C SER A 491 -14.50 26.03 -6.77
N ARG A 492 -14.55 25.32 -5.63
CA ARG A 492 -14.91 25.87 -4.31
C ARG A 492 -13.71 26.22 -3.45
N ILE A 493 -12.59 25.52 -3.62
CA ILE A 493 -11.36 25.74 -2.84
C ILE A 493 -10.32 26.52 -3.65
N SER A 494 -9.55 27.36 -2.93
CA SER A 494 -8.37 28.01 -3.49
C SER A 494 -7.28 26.98 -3.79
N LEU A 495 -6.96 26.85 -5.09
CA LEU A 495 -5.88 26.01 -5.57
C LEU A 495 -4.61 26.84 -5.82
N THR A 496 -3.50 26.42 -5.21
CA THR A 496 -2.16 26.95 -5.51
C THR A 496 -1.29 25.86 -6.13
N ALA A 497 -1.03 25.99 -7.44
CA ALA A 497 -0.10 25.11 -8.15
C ALA A 497 1.31 25.72 -8.20
N LEU A 498 2.28 25.03 -7.61
CA LEU A 498 3.70 25.40 -7.59
C LEU A 498 4.47 24.46 -8.53
N ARG A 499 4.76 24.95 -9.74
CA ARG A 499 5.63 24.24 -10.69
C ARG A 499 7.07 24.53 -10.36
N LEU A 500 7.83 23.50 -10.00
CA LEU A 500 9.23 23.60 -9.64
C LEU A 500 10.11 23.56 -10.90
N PRO A 501 10.70 24.69 -11.34
CA PRO A 501 11.66 24.67 -12.42
C PRO A 501 12.98 24.01 -11.98
N PRO A 502 13.84 23.55 -12.91
CA PRO A 502 15.23 23.27 -12.61
C PRO A 502 15.91 24.45 -11.92
N LEU A 503 16.87 24.18 -11.04
CA LEU A 503 17.66 25.23 -10.40
C LEU A 503 18.38 26.06 -11.46
N HIS A 504 18.32 27.38 -11.30
CA HIS A 504 19.13 28.28 -12.10
C HIS A 504 20.61 28.04 -11.83
N ALA A 505 21.48 28.34 -12.80
CA ALA A 505 22.92 28.13 -12.69
C ALA A 505 23.52 28.77 -11.41
N ASN A 506 23.03 29.93 -11.00
CA ASN A 506 23.47 30.59 -9.76
C ASN A 506 23.08 29.82 -8.51
N ASP A 507 21.87 29.24 -8.46
CA ASP A 507 21.39 28.46 -7.32
C ASP A 507 22.05 27.07 -7.29
N GLY A 508 22.28 26.45 -8.45
CA GLY A 508 23.12 25.26 -8.55
C GLY A 508 24.57 25.50 -8.09
N ARG A 509 25.14 26.68 -8.40
CA ARG A 509 26.45 27.08 -7.86
C ARG A 509 26.41 27.26 -6.34
N LYS A 510 25.37 27.91 -5.80
CA LYS A 510 25.19 28.03 -4.34
C LYS A 510 25.09 26.66 -3.67
N LEU A 511 24.38 25.71 -4.27
CA LEU A 511 24.28 24.33 -3.78
C LEU A 511 25.65 23.64 -3.73
N LEU A 512 26.41 23.67 -4.83
CA LEU A 512 27.79 23.15 -4.87
C LEU A 512 28.70 23.88 -3.87
N THR A 513 28.49 25.17 -3.69
CA THR A 513 29.28 25.98 -2.77
C THR A 513 28.93 25.65 -1.31
N ALA A 514 27.69 25.30 -0.99
CA ALA A 514 27.29 24.81 0.33
C ALA A 514 27.98 23.47 0.64
N PHE A 515 28.10 22.58 -0.35
CA PHE A 515 28.83 21.32 -0.21
C PHE A 515 30.34 21.53 -0.02
N PHE A 516 30.97 22.39 -0.81
CA PHE A 516 32.44 22.45 -0.92
C PHE A 516 33.11 23.69 -0.31
N GLY A 517 32.34 24.68 0.15
CA GLY A 517 32.84 25.96 0.65
C GLY A 517 33.31 26.93 -0.45
N HIS A 518 33.75 28.13 -0.05
CA HIS A 518 34.26 29.18 -0.96
C HIS A 518 35.80 29.14 -1.08
N GLY A 519 36.34 29.63 -2.21
CA GLY A 519 37.76 29.96 -2.36
C GLY A 519 38.66 28.81 -2.87
N PRO A 520 39.98 28.83 -2.62
CA PRO A 520 40.95 27.90 -3.20
C PRO A 520 40.81 26.44 -2.71
N ASN A 521 39.97 26.20 -1.71
CA ASN A 521 39.59 24.87 -1.23
C ASN A 521 38.24 24.38 -1.82
N GLY A 522 37.53 25.18 -2.62
CA GLY A 522 36.28 24.80 -3.26
C GLY A 522 36.47 24.07 -4.60
N LEU A 523 35.37 23.64 -5.22
CA LEU A 523 35.40 23.07 -6.57
C LEU A 523 35.91 24.11 -7.60
N PRO A 524 36.83 23.75 -8.51
CA PRO A 524 37.25 24.61 -9.61
C PRO A 524 36.05 25.05 -10.47
N ALA A 525 36.05 26.31 -10.92
CA ALA A 525 34.94 26.89 -11.69
C ALA A 525 34.57 26.07 -12.94
N ASP A 526 35.57 25.53 -13.65
CA ASP A 526 35.36 24.70 -14.84
C ASP A 526 34.69 23.35 -14.51
N LEU A 527 34.97 22.79 -13.33
CA LEU A 527 34.33 21.57 -12.86
C LEU A 527 32.89 21.86 -12.40
N CYS A 528 32.66 22.96 -11.67
CA CYS A 528 31.32 23.43 -11.32
C CYS A 528 30.44 23.61 -12.56
N ASN A 529 30.94 24.30 -13.60
CA ASN A 529 30.18 24.50 -14.84
C ASN A 529 29.84 23.18 -15.51
N ARG A 530 30.81 22.26 -15.65
CA ARG A 530 30.54 20.93 -16.23
C ARG A 530 29.52 20.12 -15.44
N ILE A 531 29.55 20.16 -14.10
CA ILE A 531 28.53 19.52 -13.26
C ILE A 531 27.15 20.13 -13.55
N LEU A 532 27.06 21.46 -13.59
CA LEU A 532 25.80 22.17 -13.78
C LEU A 532 25.22 22.01 -15.19
N ASP A 533 26.05 22.15 -16.22
CA ASP A 533 25.69 21.92 -17.62
C ASP A 533 25.14 20.50 -17.80
N ARG A 534 25.72 19.54 -17.08
CA ARG A 534 25.34 18.14 -17.19
C ARG A 534 24.13 17.74 -16.36
N ALA A 535 23.99 18.32 -15.17
CA ALA A 535 22.82 18.14 -14.33
C ALA A 535 21.60 18.90 -14.87
N ASN A 536 21.81 19.87 -15.77
CA ASN A 536 20.79 20.73 -16.36
C ASN A 536 19.83 21.31 -15.30
N GLY A 537 20.39 21.69 -14.14
CA GLY A 537 19.65 22.27 -13.01
C GLY A 537 18.87 21.29 -12.12
N ASN A 538 18.91 19.96 -12.34
CA ASN A 538 18.26 19.00 -11.45
C ASN A 538 19.12 18.72 -10.20
N PRO A 539 18.66 19.04 -8.97
CA PRO A 539 19.44 18.85 -7.73
C PRO A 539 19.92 17.41 -7.52
N LEU A 540 19.06 16.42 -7.77
CA LEU A 540 19.44 15.01 -7.64
C LEU A 540 20.61 14.65 -8.57
N PHE A 541 20.65 15.22 -9.77
CA PHE A 541 21.74 14.95 -10.71
C PHE A 541 23.05 15.61 -10.27
N ILE A 542 22.97 16.80 -9.67
CA ILE A 542 24.13 17.45 -9.05
C ILE A 542 24.69 16.56 -7.93
N GLU A 543 23.82 16.06 -7.05
CA GLU A 543 24.21 15.19 -5.95
C GLU A 543 24.84 13.87 -6.43
N GLU A 544 24.25 13.22 -7.42
CA GLU A 544 24.80 11.96 -7.97
C GLU A 544 26.15 12.18 -8.68
N ILE A 545 26.37 13.32 -9.36
CA ILE A 545 27.66 13.64 -9.99
C ILE A 545 28.73 13.88 -8.92
N VAL A 546 28.36 14.61 -7.87
CA VAL A 546 29.23 14.82 -6.71
C VAL A 546 29.57 13.50 -6.02
N ARG A 547 28.57 12.65 -5.78
CA ARG A 547 28.74 11.32 -5.19
C ARG A 547 29.70 10.48 -6.02
N HIS A 548 29.50 10.43 -7.34
CA HIS A 548 30.39 9.72 -8.26
C HIS A 548 31.84 10.18 -8.13
N PHE A 549 32.09 11.49 -8.04
CA PHE A 549 33.43 12.04 -7.87
C PHE A 549 34.09 11.69 -6.53
N ILE A 550 33.29 11.57 -5.47
CA ILE A 550 33.77 11.11 -4.17
C ILE A 550 34.15 9.63 -4.26
N GLU A 551 33.29 8.81 -4.86
CA GLU A 551 33.52 7.37 -4.99
C GLU A 551 34.77 7.02 -5.83
N VAL A 552 35.06 7.76 -6.91
CA VAL A 552 36.28 7.56 -7.72
C VAL A 552 37.53 8.21 -7.14
N GLY A 553 37.43 8.85 -5.96
CA GLY A 553 38.53 9.58 -5.33
C GLY A 553 38.98 10.83 -6.09
N ALA A 554 38.19 11.33 -7.05
CA ALA A 554 38.45 12.61 -7.69
C ALA A 554 38.29 13.77 -6.70
N VAL A 555 37.37 13.61 -5.74
CA VAL A 555 37.10 14.52 -4.62
C VAL A 555 37.26 13.76 -3.30
N HIS A 556 38.08 14.26 -2.39
CA HIS A 556 38.34 13.62 -1.09
C HIS A 556 38.29 14.65 0.04
N ARG A 557 38.03 14.21 1.27
CA ARG A 557 37.97 15.08 2.45
C ARG A 557 39.30 15.07 3.20
N ASP A 558 39.95 16.22 3.30
CA ASP A 558 41.18 16.44 4.08
C ASP A 558 40.83 17.18 5.38
N LYS A 559 40.89 16.48 6.52
CA LYS A 559 40.59 16.93 7.90
C LYS A 559 39.21 17.59 8.11
N ARG A 560 38.94 18.74 7.49
CA ARG A 560 37.66 19.50 7.52
C ARG A 560 37.17 20.02 6.16
N HIS A 561 37.96 19.93 5.09
CA HIS A 561 37.62 20.52 3.78
C HIS A 561 37.69 19.47 2.67
N TRP A 562 36.80 19.58 1.69
CA TRP A 562 36.79 18.73 0.52
C TRP A 562 37.75 19.29 -0.55
N ARG A 563 38.59 18.43 -1.15
CA ARG A 563 39.60 18.82 -2.13
C ARG A 563 39.57 17.92 -3.37
N VAL A 564 39.82 18.51 -4.54
CA VAL A 564 39.95 17.78 -5.81
C VAL A 564 41.36 17.22 -5.91
N ALA A 565 41.52 15.89 -5.81
CA ALA A 565 42.83 15.21 -5.88
C ALA A 565 43.30 14.93 -7.31
N ASN A 566 42.38 14.56 -8.20
CA ASN A 566 42.72 14.09 -9.55
C ASN A 566 41.90 14.81 -10.63
N ARG A 567 42.53 15.79 -11.31
CA ARG A 567 41.88 16.58 -12.39
C ARG A 567 41.56 15.76 -13.64
N ALA A 568 42.25 14.64 -13.89
CA ALA A 568 42.01 13.78 -15.05
C ALA A 568 40.82 12.83 -14.83
N ALA A 569 40.63 12.30 -13.62
CA ALA A 569 39.46 11.49 -13.26
C ALA A 569 38.15 12.32 -13.22
N ALA A 570 38.24 13.62 -12.91
CA ALA A 570 37.13 14.56 -12.99
C ALA A 570 36.77 15.00 -14.43
N ALA A 571 37.45 14.47 -15.46
CA ALA A 571 37.17 14.77 -16.87
C ALA A 571 36.09 13.88 -17.48
N ASP A 572 35.84 12.70 -16.91
CA ASP A 572 34.96 11.68 -17.48
C ASP A 572 33.63 11.63 -16.71
N ILE A 573 32.73 12.61 -16.96
CA ILE A 573 31.38 12.62 -16.37
C ILE A 573 30.48 11.70 -17.22
N PRO A 574 30.00 10.55 -16.72
CA PRO A 574 29.32 9.53 -17.53
C PRO A 574 28.04 10.04 -18.18
N ALA A 575 27.87 9.83 -19.51
CA ALA A 575 26.94 10.50 -20.46
C ALA A 575 25.44 10.68 -20.07
N GLY A 576 24.96 10.05 -18.98
CA GLY A 576 23.60 10.22 -18.43
C GLY A 576 23.45 9.65 -17.01
N ILE A 577 22.36 9.96 -16.31
CA ILE A 577 22.08 9.44 -14.95
C ILE A 577 21.96 7.93 -14.95
N GLN A 578 21.33 7.35 -15.99
CA GLN A 578 21.28 5.91 -16.16
C GLN A 578 22.70 5.31 -16.19
N ALA A 579 23.64 5.92 -16.92
CA ALA A 579 25.03 5.44 -16.96
C ALA A 579 25.74 5.56 -15.59
N MET A 580 25.38 6.55 -14.78
CA MET A 580 25.95 6.72 -13.43
C MET A 580 25.37 5.73 -12.41
N LEU A 581 24.06 5.53 -12.42
CA LEU A 581 23.38 4.52 -11.59
C LEU A 581 23.84 3.11 -11.97
N LEU A 582 24.03 2.84 -13.27
CA LEU A 582 24.63 1.60 -13.76
C LEU A 582 26.10 1.45 -13.36
N ALA A 583 26.90 2.52 -13.43
CA ALA A 583 28.30 2.49 -12.98
C ALA A 583 28.41 2.19 -11.47
N ARG A 584 27.45 2.65 -10.66
CA ARG A 584 27.35 2.34 -9.23
C ARG A 584 27.02 0.86 -9.00
N MET A 585 26.08 0.32 -9.78
CA MET A 585 25.79 -1.11 -9.79
C MET A 585 26.99 -1.95 -10.29
N ASP A 586 27.77 -1.43 -11.24
CA ASP A 586 28.94 -2.12 -11.82
C ASP A 586 30.13 -2.25 -10.87
N ARG A 587 30.18 -1.43 -9.81
CA ARG A 587 31.19 -1.50 -8.74
C ARG A 587 30.86 -2.54 -7.69
N LEU A 588 29.61 -2.98 -7.61
CA LEU A 588 29.21 -4.02 -6.68
C LEU A 588 29.85 -5.36 -7.06
N PRO A 589 30.18 -6.20 -6.06
CA PRO A 589 30.54 -7.58 -6.31
C PRO A 589 29.47 -8.28 -7.17
N PRO A 590 29.85 -9.20 -8.08
CA PRO A 590 28.89 -9.85 -8.99
C PRO A 590 27.70 -10.53 -8.29
N ASP A 591 27.90 -11.05 -7.08
CA ASP A 591 26.86 -11.68 -6.27
C ASP A 591 25.85 -10.64 -5.75
N VAL A 592 26.33 -9.48 -5.29
CA VAL A 592 25.50 -8.37 -4.78
C VAL A 592 24.73 -7.69 -5.90
N ARG A 593 25.35 -7.56 -7.09
CA ARG A 593 24.67 -7.05 -8.28
C ARG A 593 23.49 -7.92 -8.69
N ARG A 594 23.67 -9.24 -8.68
CA ARG A 594 22.60 -10.20 -8.95
C ARG A 594 21.48 -10.08 -7.92
N LEU A 595 21.83 -9.90 -6.65
CA LEU A 595 20.85 -9.71 -5.59
C LEU A 595 20.01 -8.43 -5.78
N ALA A 596 20.63 -7.32 -6.20
CA ALA A 596 19.91 -6.09 -6.53
C ALA A 596 18.92 -6.28 -7.69
N GLN A 597 19.32 -7.07 -8.69
CA GLN A 597 18.47 -7.41 -9.82
C GLN A 597 17.30 -8.32 -9.43
N GLU A 598 17.55 -9.33 -8.58
CA GLU A 598 16.51 -10.20 -8.02
C GLU A 598 15.49 -9.37 -7.23
N ALA A 599 15.96 -8.48 -6.36
CA ALA A 599 15.13 -7.55 -5.61
C ALA A 599 14.30 -6.61 -6.50
N ALA A 600 14.89 -6.08 -7.57
CA ALA A 600 14.19 -5.19 -8.50
C ALA A 600 13.04 -5.89 -9.26
N VAL A 601 13.09 -7.21 -9.45
CA VAL A 601 11.98 -7.96 -10.08
C VAL A 601 10.86 -8.27 -9.08
N ILE A 602 11.17 -8.39 -7.79
CA ILE A 602 10.13 -8.47 -6.75
C ILE A 602 9.33 -7.17 -6.72
N GLY A 603 10.02 -6.03 -6.71
CA GLY A 603 9.41 -4.71 -6.80
C GLY A 603 10.16 -3.62 -6.02
N PRO A 604 9.62 -2.38 -5.97
CA PRO A 604 10.24 -1.25 -5.31
C PRO A 604 10.31 -1.38 -3.78
N ARG A 605 9.49 -2.28 -3.20
CA ARG A 605 9.51 -2.72 -1.80
C ARG A 605 9.48 -4.24 -1.79
N PHE A 606 10.27 -4.86 -0.92
CA PHE A 606 10.34 -6.32 -0.84
C PHE A 606 10.75 -6.81 0.54
N ASP A 607 10.29 -8.01 0.88
CA ASP A 607 10.67 -8.70 2.11
C ASP A 607 11.91 -9.57 1.89
N THR A 608 12.81 -9.56 2.87
CA THR A 608 14.03 -10.36 2.84
C THR A 608 13.74 -11.86 2.77
N LYS A 609 12.60 -12.30 3.32
CA LYS A 609 12.18 -13.71 3.26
C LYS A 609 11.94 -14.17 1.83
N LEU A 610 11.23 -13.37 1.02
CA LEU A 610 10.98 -13.68 -0.38
C LEU A 610 12.28 -13.63 -1.18
N LEU A 611 13.10 -12.58 -0.96
CA LEU A 611 14.41 -12.45 -1.60
C LEU A 611 15.34 -13.64 -1.30
N LYS A 612 15.42 -14.08 -0.04
CA LYS A 612 16.16 -15.28 0.38
C LYS A 612 15.70 -16.55 -0.33
N THR A 613 14.39 -16.66 -0.60
CA THR A 613 13.81 -17.86 -1.20
C THR A 613 14.11 -17.95 -2.69
N ILE A 614 14.17 -16.81 -3.39
CA ILE A 614 14.46 -16.78 -4.83
C ILE A 614 15.96 -16.67 -5.14
N SER A 615 16.79 -16.25 -4.19
CA SER A 615 18.20 -16.00 -4.44
C SER A 615 19.00 -17.28 -4.63
N ALA A 616 19.96 -17.25 -5.56
CA ALA A 616 20.86 -18.38 -5.83
C ALA A 616 21.79 -18.73 -4.65
N ALA A 617 22.00 -17.81 -3.71
CA ALA A 617 22.84 -18.03 -2.52
C ALA A 617 22.16 -17.49 -1.26
N PRO A 618 21.13 -18.19 -0.71
CA PRO A 618 20.33 -17.71 0.42
C PRO A 618 21.14 -17.29 1.65
N ALA A 619 22.23 -18.02 1.94
CA ALA A 619 23.12 -17.75 3.07
C ALA A 619 23.95 -16.45 2.92
N ARG A 620 23.98 -15.83 1.73
CA ARG A 620 24.69 -14.58 1.46
C ARG A 620 23.76 -13.38 1.30
N VAL A 621 22.45 -13.58 1.38
CA VAL A 621 21.47 -12.52 1.12
C VAL A 621 21.55 -11.42 2.17
N GLU A 622 21.73 -11.74 3.45
CA GLU A 622 21.89 -10.73 4.53
C GLU A 622 23.11 -9.83 4.25
N ALA A 623 24.30 -10.43 4.14
CA ALA A 623 25.53 -9.69 3.80
C ALA A 623 25.44 -8.94 2.46
N GLY A 624 24.67 -9.45 1.48
CA GLY A 624 24.44 -8.77 0.21
C GLY A 624 23.50 -7.58 0.35
N VAL A 625 22.44 -7.70 1.13
CA VAL A 625 21.51 -6.61 1.46
C VAL A 625 22.24 -5.51 2.22
N ASP A 626 23.11 -5.84 3.17
CA ASP A 626 23.95 -4.86 3.87
C ASP A 626 24.84 -4.10 2.91
N LEU A 627 25.47 -4.79 1.96
CA LEU A 627 26.29 -4.14 0.93
C LEU A 627 25.46 -3.26 -0.02
N LEU A 628 24.18 -3.58 -0.25
CA LEU A 628 23.26 -2.74 -1.01
C LEU A 628 22.81 -1.51 -0.20
N CYS A 629 22.62 -1.65 1.11
CA CYS A 629 22.36 -0.56 2.04
C CYS A 629 23.58 0.38 2.15
N ASP A 630 24.78 -0.18 2.32
CA ASP A 630 26.06 0.55 2.32
C ASP A 630 26.28 1.30 1.01
N ALA A 631 25.91 0.66 -0.10
CA ALA A 631 25.95 1.28 -1.42
C ALA A 631 24.79 2.25 -1.65
N GLU A 632 23.91 2.49 -0.66
CA GLU A 632 22.70 3.34 -0.67
C GLU A 632 21.71 3.00 -1.81
N ILE A 633 21.69 1.75 -2.29
CA ILE A 633 20.82 1.28 -3.37
C ILE A 633 19.44 0.96 -2.85
N ILE A 634 19.41 0.28 -1.70
CA ILE A 634 18.21 0.02 -0.92
C ILE A 634 18.40 0.61 0.47
N GLU A 635 17.30 0.83 1.16
CA GLU A 635 17.30 1.18 2.57
C GLU A 635 16.33 0.27 3.31
N GLU A 636 16.70 -0.03 4.55
CA GLU A 636 15.83 -0.73 5.47
C GLU A 636 14.69 0.19 5.88
N ILE A 637 13.47 -0.35 5.80
CA ILE A 637 12.29 0.28 6.36
C ILE A 637 12.00 -0.45 7.66
N PRO A 638 11.65 0.25 8.76
CA PRO A 638 11.18 -0.42 9.97
C PRO A 638 10.13 -1.45 9.59
N GLY A 639 10.46 -2.72 9.84
CA GLY A 639 9.57 -3.83 9.58
C GLY A 639 8.25 -3.61 10.33
N ALA A 640 7.17 -4.13 9.76
CA ALA A 640 5.80 -3.99 10.26
C ALA A 640 5.59 -4.46 11.73
N ASN A 641 6.57 -5.14 12.33
CA ASN A 641 6.69 -5.47 13.76
C ASN A 641 8.17 -5.74 14.13
N PRO A 642 8.56 -5.68 15.42
CA PRO A 642 9.91 -6.03 15.91
C PRO A 642 10.32 -7.51 15.71
N ILE A 643 9.37 -8.37 15.31
CA ILE A 643 9.54 -9.83 15.17
C ILE A 643 9.53 -10.25 13.69
N SER A 644 9.15 -9.35 12.78
CA SER A 644 9.08 -9.62 11.34
C SER A 644 10.46 -9.53 10.71
N ALA A 645 10.70 -10.29 9.63
CA ALA A 645 11.90 -10.13 8.82
C ALA A 645 12.01 -8.69 8.30
N PRO A 646 13.22 -8.12 8.20
CA PRO A 646 13.41 -6.75 7.75
C PRO A 646 12.88 -6.58 6.32
N ALA A 647 12.22 -5.45 6.08
CA ALA A 647 11.68 -5.05 4.79
C ALA A 647 12.56 -3.94 4.20
N TYR A 648 12.74 -3.96 2.89
CA TYR A 648 13.62 -3.03 2.20
C TYR A 648 12.88 -2.32 1.08
N ARG A 649 13.31 -1.09 0.79
CA ARG A 649 12.91 -0.37 -0.43
C ARG A 649 14.10 0.17 -1.17
N PHE A 650 13.95 0.38 -2.46
CA PHE A 650 14.94 1.17 -3.21
C PHE A 650 14.92 2.62 -2.74
N THR A 651 16.11 3.19 -2.51
CA THR A 651 16.27 4.58 -2.05
C THR A 651 15.73 5.59 -3.06
N GLN A 652 15.75 5.23 -4.35
CA GLN A 652 15.26 6.04 -5.45
C GLN A 652 14.45 5.17 -6.42
N THR A 653 13.24 5.59 -6.79
CA THR A 653 12.40 4.88 -7.78
C THR A 653 13.12 4.74 -9.13
N LEU A 654 13.86 5.78 -9.55
CA LEU A 654 14.64 5.74 -10.78
C LEU A 654 15.74 4.66 -10.76
N LEU A 655 16.33 4.39 -9.59
CA LEU A 655 17.35 3.35 -9.44
C LEU A 655 16.75 1.95 -9.58
N HIS A 656 15.60 1.70 -8.95
CA HIS A 656 14.80 0.50 -9.20
C HIS A 656 14.51 0.33 -10.69
N ASP A 657 13.96 1.36 -11.34
CA ASP A 657 13.54 1.29 -12.73
C ASP A 657 14.73 1.01 -13.66
N VAL A 658 15.88 1.64 -13.42
CA VAL A 658 17.10 1.40 -14.21
C VAL A 658 17.62 -0.03 -14.02
N ILE A 659 17.63 -0.56 -12.79
CA ILE A 659 18.07 -1.94 -12.52
C ILE A 659 17.11 -2.93 -13.20
N TYR A 660 15.79 -2.74 -13.04
CA TYR A 660 14.77 -3.61 -13.63
C TYR A 660 14.81 -3.58 -15.16
N HIS A 661 14.84 -2.39 -15.79
CA HIS A 661 14.82 -2.26 -17.26
C HIS A 661 16.14 -2.64 -17.93
N ASN A 662 17.27 -2.63 -17.20
CA ASN A 662 18.55 -3.11 -17.72
C ASN A 662 18.68 -4.65 -17.73
N LEU A 663 17.73 -5.38 -17.12
CA LEU A 663 17.68 -6.82 -17.25
C LEU A 663 17.27 -7.23 -18.67
N LEU A 664 17.99 -8.19 -19.25
CA LEU A 664 17.58 -8.83 -20.49
C LEU A 664 16.15 -9.37 -20.35
N LEU A 665 15.33 -9.21 -21.39
CA LEU A 665 13.92 -9.63 -21.39
C LEU A 665 13.78 -11.09 -20.95
N GLN A 666 14.63 -11.99 -21.46
CA GLN A 666 14.65 -13.40 -21.08
C GLN A 666 14.91 -13.60 -19.58
N ARG A 667 15.84 -12.84 -19.00
CA ARG A 667 16.15 -12.93 -17.56
C ARG A 667 15.00 -12.42 -16.70
N ARG A 668 14.30 -11.36 -17.13
CA ARG A 668 13.09 -10.88 -16.44
C ARG A 668 11.99 -11.92 -16.42
N ILE A 669 11.73 -12.55 -17.57
CA ILE A 669 10.74 -13.63 -17.70
C ILE A 669 11.08 -14.79 -16.74
N GLU A 670 12.35 -15.23 -16.70
CA GLU A 670 12.80 -16.29 -15.77
C GLU A 670 12.59 -15.92 -14.30
N MET A 671 12.89 -14.67 -13.93
CA MET A 671 12.74 -14.20 -12.55
C MET A 671 11.28 -14.03 -12.13
N HIS A 672 10.43 -13.46 -13.00
CA HIS A 672 8.99 -13.41 -12.75
C HIS A 672 8.39 -14.82 -12.60
N ALA A 673 8.87 -15.81 -13.37
CA ALA A 673 8.42 -17.19 -13.23
C ALA A 673 8.86 -17.79 -11.88
N LEU A 674 10.13 -17.62 -11.51
CA LEU A 674 10.66 -18.10 -10.23
C LEU A 674 9.94 -17.48 -9.03
N ILE A 675 9.64 -16.18 -9.09
CA ILE A 675 8.90 -15.48 -8.03
C ILE A 675 7.46 -15.99 -7.98
N GLY A 676 6.77 -16.08 -9.12
CA GLY A 676 5.41 -16.64 -9.20
C GLY A 676 5.32 -18.05 -8.61
N ASP A 677 6.20 -18.95 -9.00
CA ASP A 677 6.26 -20.34 -8.49
C ASP A 677 6.60 -20.41 -7.00
N THR A 678 7.31 -19.41 -6.48
CA THR A 678 7.64 -19.33 -5.05
C THR A 678 6.46 -18.82 -4.24
N LEU A 679 5.76 -17.79 -4.72
CA LEU A 679 4.55 -17.28 -4.11
C LEU A 679 3.43 -18.32 -4.11
N GLU A 680 3.27 -19.06 -5.20
CA GLU A 680 2.26 -20.13 -5.31
C GLU A 680 2.52 -21.25 -4.29
N ARG A 681 3.79 -21.62 -4.07
CA ARG A 681 4.15 -22.58 -3.00
C ARG A 681 3.91 -22.04 -1.59
N LEU A 682 3.99 -20.72 -1.39
CA LEU A 682 3.78 -20.08 -0.08
C LEU A 682 2.30 -19.90 0.24
N TYR A 683 1.48 -19.54 -0.74
CA TYR A 683 0.07 -19.19 -0.56
C TYR A 683 -0.91 -20.29 -1.00
N GLY A 684 -0.44 -21.28 -1.78
CA GLY A 684 -1.26 -22.28 -2.43
C GLY A 684 -1.77 -21.83 -3.80
N ASP A 685 -2.41 -22.77 -4.52
CA ASP A 685 -2.88 -22.55 -5.89
C ASP A 685 -4.18 -21.74 -5.97
N ASP A 686 -4.89 -21.56 -4.85
CA ASP A 686 -6.13 -20.77 -4.71
C ASP A 686 -6.12 -19.94 -3.41
N PRO A 687 -5.31 -18.87 -3.35
CA PRO A 687 -5.17 -18.08 -2.13
C PRO A 687 -6.41 -17.22 -1.88
N GLU A 688 -6.82 -17.13 -0.62
CA GLU A 688 -8.03 -16.38 -0.26
C GLU A 688 -7.84 -14.86 -0.33
N ARG A 689 -6.62 -14.33 -0.11
CA ARG A 689 -6.35 -12.89 -0.04
C ARG A 689 -6.25 -12.29 -1.45
N LEU A 690 -6.90 -11.13 -1.63
CA LEU A 690 -6.87 -10.39 -2.89
C LEU A 690 -5.43 -9.98 -3.31
N GLU A 691 -4.62 -9.54 -2.34
CA GLU A 691 -3.23 -9.12 -2.57
C GLU A 691 -2.37 -10.26 -3.12
N ASP A 692 -2.56 -11.48 -2.61
CA ASP A 692 -1.83 -12.67 -3.03
C ASP A 692 -2.20 -13.05 -4.47
N LEU A 693 -3.50 -13.05 -4.80
CA LEU A 693 -4.01 -13.26 -6.16
C LEU A 693 -3.46 -12.21 -7.14
N ALA A 694 -3.47 -10.94 -6.74
CA ALA A 694 -2.95 -9.85 -7.56
C ALA A 694 -1.44 -9.98 -7.82
N MET A 695 -0.67 -10.35 -6.79
CA MET A 695 0.78 -10.55 -6.89
C MET A 695 1.13 -11.75 -7.80
N LEU A 696 0.46 -12.89 -7.62
CA LEU A 696 0.61 -14.05 -8.49
C LEU A 696 0.23 -13.72 -9.94
N GLY A 697 -0.89 -13.03 -10.12
CA GLY A 697 -1.38 -12.56 -11.41
C GLY A 697 -0.37 -11.66 -12.13
N HIS A 698 0.16 -10.67 -11.41
CA HIS A 698 1.20 -9.78 -11.92
C HIS A 698 2.44 -10.57 -12.36
N HIS A 699 3.03 -11.40 -11.49
CA HIS A 699 4.26 -12.11 -11.84
C HIS A 699 4.03 -13.09 -13.00
N PHE A 700 2.99 -13.92 -13.00
CA PHE A 700 2.77 -14.86 -14.09
C PHE A 700 2.41 -14.19 -15.42
N SER A 701 1.74 -13.03 -15.42
CA SER A 701 1.43 -12.27 -16.66
C SER A 701 2.69 -11.78 -17.39
N GLN A 702 3.80 -11.59 -16.66
CA GLN A 702 5.10 -11.21 -17.21
C GLN A 702 5.95 -12.41 -17.70
N THR A 703 5.39 -13.62 -17.72
CA THR A 703 6.12 -14.86 -18.07
C THR A 703 5.57 -15.53 -19.33
N ALA A 704 6.13 -16.69 -19.71
CA ALA A 704 5.51 -17.55 -20.73
C ALA A 704 4.18 -18.16 -20.27
N ALA A 705 3.94 -18.27 -18.95
CA ALA A 705 2.70 -18.78 -18.37
C ALA A 705 1.62 -17.68 -18.26
N ARG A 706 1.44 -16.85 -19.31
CA ARG A 706 0.49 -15.72 -19.29
C ARG A 706 -0.94 -16.14 -19.01
N MET A 707 -1.36 -17.30 -19.54
CA MET A 707 -2.67 -17.89 -19.26
C MET A 707 -2.89 -18.12 -17.75
N LYS A 708 -1.84 -18.55 -17.04
CA LYS A 708 -1.87 -18.71 -15.58
C LYS A 708 -2.00 -17.36 -14.88
N GLY A 709 -1.27 -16.35 -15.34
CA GLY A 709 -1.40 -14.97 -14.86
C GLY A 709 -2.80 -14.40 -15.06
N ALA A 710 -3.39 -14.60 -16.24
CA ALA A 710 -4.75 -14.18 -16.55
C ALA A 710 -5.79 -14.84 -15.63
N ARG A 711 -5.61 -16.12 -15.28
CA ARG A 711 -6.49 -16.82 -14.31
C ARG A 711 -6.43 -16.18 -12.92
N TYR A 712 -5.25 -15.93 -12.39
CA TYR A 712 -5.11 -15.26 -11.08
C TYR A 712 -5.65 -13.85 -11.09
N LEU A 713 -5.41 -13.07 -12.15
CA LEU A 713 -5.96 -11.73 -12.31
C LEU A 713 -7.49 -11.76 -12.45
N THR A 714 -8.05 -12.76 -13.14
CA THR A 714 -9.51 -12.95 -13.23
C THR A 714 -10.10 -13.27 -11.87
N ALA A 715 -9.46 -14.14 -11.09
CA ALA A 715 -9.86 -14.46 -9.72
C ALA A 715 -9.76 -13.24 -8.80
N ALA A 716 -8.69 -12.45 -8.91
CA ALA A 716 -8.54 -11.18 -8.20
C ALA A 716 -9.67 -10.22 -8.56
N GLY A 717 -9.99 -10.08 -9.84
CA GLY A 717 -11.10 -9.26 -10.32
C GLY A 717 -12.47 -9.74 -9.84
N ASP A 718 -12.70 -11.05 -9.83
CA ASP A 718 -13.94 -11.64 -9.30
C ASP A 718 -14.07 -11.43 -7.79
N ARG A 719 -12.97 -11.53 -7.05
CA ARG A 719 -12.92 -11.25 -5.62
C ARG A 719 -13.20 -9.78 -5.34
N ALA A 720 -12.53 -8.88 -6.06
CA ALA A 720 -12.74 -7.44 -5.97
C ALA A 720 -14.19 -7.07 -6.30
N ARG A 721 -14.77 -7.65 -7.36
CA ARG A 721 -16.18 -7.47 -7.74
C ARG A 721 -17.14 -7.96 -6.66
N LYS A 722 -16.89 -9.12 -6.06
CA LYS A 722 -17.70 -9.67 -4.95
C LYS A 722 -17.65 -8.77 -3.72
N THR A 723 -16.54 -8.07 -3.52
CA THR A 723 -16.38 -7.05 -2.47
C THR A 723 -16.60 -5.65 -3.02
N TYR A 724 -17.36 -5.46 -4.11
CA TYR A 724 -17.74 -4.15 -4.69
C TYR A 724 -16.62 -3.17 -5.03
N ALA A 725 -15.35 -3.61 -4.98
CA ALA A 725 -14.19 -2.85 -5.41
C ALA A 725 -14.12 -2.86 -6.94
N ASN A 726 -15.08 -2.18 -7.56
CA ASN A 726 -15.34 -2.27 -9.00
C ASN A 726 -14.17 -1.70 -9.82
N ASP A 727 -13.48 -0.67 -9.34
CA ASP A 727 -12.32 -0.13 -10.05
C ASP A 727 -11.13 -1.10 -10.02
N ASP A 728 -10.90 -1.77 -8.90
CA ASP A 728 -9.92 -2.86 -8.80
C ASP A 728 -10.31 -4.03 -9.70
N ALA A 729 -11.58 -4.42 -9.68
CA ALA A 729 -12.08 -5.46 -10.56
C ALA A 729 -11.83 -5.11 -12.03
N LEU A 730 -12.14 -3.88 -12.45
CA LEU A 730 -11.86 -3.37 -13.79
C LEU A 730 -10.36 -3.40 -14.11
N ARG A 731 -9.50 -2.96 -13.18
CA ARG A 731 -8.04 -2.99 -13.34
C ARG A 731 -7.54 -4.41 -13.55
N PHE A 732 -7.93 -5.36 -12.69
CA PHE A 732 -7.50 -6.75 -12.80
C PHE A 732 -8.05 -7.43 -14.04
N TYR A 733 -9.31 -7.19 -14.42
CA TYR A 733 -9.87 -7.72 -15.67
C TYR A 733 -9.17 -7.16 -16.91
N ARG A 734 -8.79 -5.88 -16.93
CA ARG A 734 -8.02 -5.29 -18.03
C ARG A 734 -6.63 -5.91 -18.13
N GLN A 735 -5.94 -6.11 -17.01
CA GLN A 735 -4.64 -6.79 -16.97
C GLN A 735 -4.76 -8.27 -17.40
N ALA A 736 -5.83 -8.96 -16.98
CA ALA A 736 -6.09 -10.33 -17.42
C ALA A 736 -6.33 -10.39 -18.93
N LEU A 737 -7.12 -9.46 -19.47
CA LEU A 737 -7.40 -9.36 -20.90
C LEU A 737 -6.13 -9.09 -21.73
N ASP A 738 -5.24 -8.23 -21.25
CA ASP A 738 -3.93 -7.96 -21.88
C ASP A 738 -3.02 -9.20 -21.85
N ALA A 739 -3.01 -9.94 -20.73
CA ALA A 739 -2.26 -11.18 -20.63
C ALA A 739 -2.77 -12.26 -21.61
N LEU A 740 -4.09 -12.36 -21.80
CA LEU A 740 -4.72 -13.27 -22.76
C LEU A 740 -4.44 -12.87 -24.22
N SER A 741 -4.62 -11.59 -24.56
CA SER A 741 -4.40 -11.09 -25.92
C SER A 741 -2.95 -11.32 -26.37
N THR A 742 -2.00 -11.07 -25.47
CA THR A 742 -0.57 -11.28 -25.76
C THR A 742 -0.19 -12.77 -25.76
N ALA A 743 -1.02 -13.65 -25.22
CA ALA A 743 -0.88 -15.10 -25.36
C ALA A 743 -1.52 -15.64 -26.66
N GLY A 744 -2.22 -14.79 -27.41
CA GLY A 744 -2.97 -15.17 -28.62
C GLY A 744 -4.30 -15.86 -28.31
N ASP A 745 -4.83 -15.73 -27.09
CA ASP A 745 -6.12 -16.31 -26.70
C ASP A 745 -7.22 -15.23 -26.74
N GLU A 746 -7.98 -15.22 -27.85
CA GLU A 746 -9.22 -14.45 -27.99
C GLU A 746 -10.47 -15.33 -27.79
N GLY A 747 -10.31 -16.46 -27.12
CA GLY A 747 -11.38 -17.42 -26.87
C GLY A 747 -12.39 -16.97 -25.81
N ARG A 748 -13.08 -17.95 -25.22
CA ARG A 748 -14.20 -17.74 -24.30
C ARG A 748 -13.83 -16.91 -23.06
N GLU A 749 -12.63 -17.09 -22.50
CA GLU A 749 -12.19 -16.36 -21.30
C GLU A 749 -12.03 -14.85 -21.57
N SER A 750 -11.52 -14.48 -22.75
CA SER A 750 -11.38 -13.09 -23.19
C SER A 750 -12.75 -12.40 -23.35
N LEU A 751 -13.71 -13.08 -23.99
CA LEU A 751 -15.08 -12.57 -24.14
C LEU A 751 -15.78 -12.37 -22.79
N LEU A 752 -15.62 -13.33 -21.87
CA LEU A 752 -16.20 -13.22 -20.53
C LEU A 752 -15.63 -12.03 -19.75
N LEU A 753 -14.32 -11.77 -19.86
CA LEU A 753 -13.69 -10.61 -19.24
C LEU A 753 -14.19 -9.29 -19.83
N ARG A 754 -14.34 -9.20 -21.16
CA ARG A 754 -14.89 -8.01 -21.83
C ARG A 754 -16.32 -7.72 -21.36
N GLU A 755 -17.16 -8.76 -21.29
CA GLU A 755 -18.52 -8.64 -20.76
C GLU A 755 -18.52 -8.15 -19.30
N ARG A 756 -17.65 -8.71 -18.44
CA ARG A 756 -17.51 -8.27 -17.03
C ARG A 756 -17.01 -6.83 -16.89
N ILE A 757 -16.09 -6.41 -17.76
CA ILE A 757 -15.62 -5.01 -17.82
C ILE A 757 -16.79 -4.11 -18.19
N ALA A 758 -17.60 -4.49 -19.18
CA ALA A 758 -18.76 -3.70 -19.59
C ALA A 758 -19.84 -3.61 -18.50
N ASP A 759 -20.15 -4.73 -17.83
CA ASP A 759 -21.10 -4.82 -16.73
C ASP A 759 -20.76 -3.85 -15.58
N LEU A 760 -19.46 -3.64 -15.31
CA LEU A 760 -18.98 -2.74 -14.27
C LEU A 760 -18.79 -1.30 -14.75
N SER A 761 -18.37 -1.11 -16.00
CA SER A 761 -18.06 0.22 -16.55
C SER A 761 -19.32 1.09 -16.71
N GLY A 762 -20.46 0.49 -17.06
CA GLY A 762 -21.72 1.22 -17.23
C GLY A 762 -22.19 1.93 -15.95
N PRO A 763 -22.40 1.21 -14.84
CA PRO A 763 -22.72 1.80 -13.54
C PRO A 763 -21.65 2.77 -13.02
N ALA A 764 -20.37 2.52 -13.30
CA ALA A 764 -19.26 3.40 -12.92
C ALA A 764 -19.17 4.70 -13.77
N GLY A 765 -20.13 4.97 -14.65
CA GLY A 765 -20.15 6.17 -15.49
C GLY A 765 -19.23 6.11 -16.72
N GLN A 766 -18.41 5.05 -16.87
CA GLN A 766 -17.56 4.78 -18.04
C GLN A 766 -18.38 4.15 -19.18
N ARG A 767 -19.43 4.85 -19.60
CA ARG A 767 -20.46 4.34 -20.51
C ARG A 767 -19.94 4.06 -21.91
N ASP A 768 -19.01 4.88 -22.41
CA ASP A 768 -18.39 4.68 -23.73
C ASP A 768 -17.53 3.41 -23.75
N VAL A 769 -16.78 3.15 -22.66
CA VAL A 769 -16.01 1.92 -22.49
C VAL A 769 -16.94 0.70 -22.42
N ALA A 770 -18.07 0.82 -21.72
CA ALA A 770 -19.05 -0.26 -21.64
C ALA A 770 -19.64 -0.59 -23.02
N ASP A 771 -20.02 0.42 -23.80
CA ASP A 771 -20.55 0.26 -25.15
C ASP A 771 -19.53 -0.42 -26.08
N GLU A 772 -18.27 0.04 -26.10
CA GLU A 772 -17.20 -0.54 -26.91
C GLU A 772 -16.97 -2.03 -26.58
N GLN A 773 -16.89 -2.37 -25.29
CA GLN A 773 -16.68 -3.76 -24.88
C GLN A 773 -17.88 -4.65 -25.22
N TYR A 774 -19.11 -4.18 -25.01
CA TYR A 774 -20.29 -4.94 -25.41
C TYR A 774 -20.38 -5.12 -26.92
N GLN A 775 -20.06 -4.10 -27.72
CA GLN A 775 -20.08 -4.21 -29.19
C GLN A 775 -19.08 -5.26 -29.68
N THR A 776 -17.87 -5.27 -29.11
CA THR A 776 -16.84 -6.29 -29.42
C THR A 776 -17.36 -7.71 -29.11
N VAL A 777 -17.96 -7.91 -27.94
CA VAL A 777 -18.51 -9.23 -27.55
C VAL A 777 -19.71 -9.62 -28.44
N LEU A 778 -20.55 -8.65 -28.81
CA LEU A 778 -21.71 -8.85 -29.68
C LEU A 778 -21.30 -9.32 -31.08
N GLU A 779 -20.28 -8.70 -31.68
CA GLU A 779 -19.77 -9.09 -33.00
C GLU A 779 -19.27 -10.53 -33.01
N VAL A 780 -18.54 -10.94 -31.98
CA VAL A 780 -18.04 -12.31 -31.86
C VAL A 780 -19.20 -13.30 -31.71
N HIS A 781 -20.16 -13.06 -30.81
CA HIS A 781 -21.31 -13.96 -30.65
C HIS A 781 -22.17 -14.08 -31.92
N ARG A 782 -22.33 -12.99 -32.68
CA ARG A 782 -22.98 -13.03 -34.00
C ARG A 782 -22.21 -13.89 -34.99
N SER A 783 -20.88 -13.77 -35.03
CA SER A 783 -20.04 -14.57 -35.93
C SER A 783 -20.04 -16.06 -35.59
N THR A 784 -20.15 -16.42 -34.30
CA THR A 784 -20.22 -17.81 -33.84
C THR A 784 -21.63 -18.40 -33.92
N GLY A 785 -22.65 -17.57 -34.17
CA GLY A 785 -24.05 -17.99 -34.23
C GLY A 785 -24.68 -18.33 -32.86
N ASP A 786 -24.13 -17.82 -31.76
CA ASP A 786 -24.69 -18.04 -30.42
C ASP A 786 -25.83 -17.04 -30.17
N LEU A 787 -27.05 -17.44 -30.54
CA LEU A 787 -28.24 -16.60 -30.47
C LEU A 787 -28.56 -16.18 -29.03
N ALA A 788 -28.38 -17.08 -28.06
CA ALA A 788 -28.68 -16.81 -26.65
C ALA A 788 -27.70 -15.77 -26.06
N ALA A 789 -26.40 -15.95 -26.31
CA ALA A 789 -25.40 -14.98 -25.86
C ALA A 789 -25.54 -13.64 -26.58
N THR A 790 -25.89 -13.64 -27.88
CA THR A 790 -26.17 -12.41 -28.64
C THR A 790 -27.35 -11.63 -28.05
N ALA A 791 -28.46 -12.32 -27.75
CA ALA A 791 -29.63 -11.70 -27.13
C ALA A 791 -29.33 -11.11 -25.74
N ARG A 792 -28.52 -11.81 -24.94
CA ARG A 792 -28.05 -11.34 -23.63
C ARG A 792 -27.29 -10.02 -23.73
N ILE A 793 -26.33 -9.91 -24.65
CA ILE A 793 -25.54 -8.69 -24.83
C ILE A 793 -26.40 -7.55 -25.38
N LEU A 794 -27.31 -7.83 -26.32
CA LEU A 794 -28.27 -6.83 -26.82
C LEU A 794 -29.17 -6.29 -25.69
N ARG A 795 -29.64 -7.15 -24.79
CA ARG A 795 -30.40 -6.72 -23.60
C ARG A 795 -29.56 -5.80 -22.70
N LYS A 796 -28.30 -6.16 -22.43
CA LYS A 796 -27.40 -5.34 -21.61
C LYS A 796 -27.08 -3.98 -22.26
N LEU A 797 -26.85 -3.95 -23.57
CA LEU A 797 -26.71 -2.72 -24.35
C LEU A 797 -27.98 -1.87 -24.32
N GLY A 798 -29.15 -2.50 -24.46
CA GLY A 798 -30.44 -1.81 -24.33
C GLY A 798 -30.57 -1.11 -22.98
N ARG A 799 -30.14 -1.75 -21.90
CA ARG A 799 -30.14 -1.16 -20.54
C ARG A 799 -29.18 0.02 -20.43
N LEU A 800 -27.95 -0.12 -20.93
CA LEU A 800 -26.97 0.97 -20.96
C LEU A 800 -27.51 2.19 -21.74
N LEU A 801 -28.12 1.96 -22.91
CA LEU A 801 -28.72 3.02 -23.72
C LEU A 801 -29.90 3.69 -23.00
N TRP A 802 -30.72 2.90 -22.31
CA TRP A 802 -31.82 3.43 -21.51
C TRP A 802 -31.32 4.36 -20.40
N ASP A 803 -30.28 3.94 -19.67
CA ASP A 803 -29.69 4.72 -18.58
C ASP A 803 -29.01 6.02 -19.07
N THR A 804 -28.74 6.13 -20.38
CA THR A 804 -28.28 7.38 -21.04
C THR A 804 -29.40 8.23 -21.63
N GLY A 805 -30.67 7.82 -21.48
CA GLY A 805 -31.82 8.51 -22.05
C GLY A 805 -32.07 8.24 -23.55
N LYS A 806 -31.30 7.34 -24.19
CA LYS A 806 -31.45 6.97 -25.61
C LYS A 806 -32.56 5.93 -25.80
N ARG A 807 -33.79 6.31 -25.47
CA ARG A 807 -34.95 5.39 -25.34
C ARG A 807 -35.28 4.59 -26.60
N GLU A 808 -35.33 5.24 -27.78
CA GLU A 808 -35.64 4.55 -29.04
C GLU A 808 -34.58 3.52 -29.43
N GLN A 809 -33.30 3.84 -29.19
CA GLN A 809 -32.20 2.93 -29.47
C GLN A 809 -32.22 1.73 -28.51
N ALA A 810 -32.56 1.96 -27.24
CA ALA A 810 -32.74 0.89 -26.27
C ALA A 810 -33.84 -0.10 -26.71
N GLU A 811 -35.01 0.42 -27.11
CA GLU A 811 -36.12 -0.41 -27.58
C GLU A 811 -35.76 -1.20 -28.84
N ALA A 812 -35.01 -0.60 -29.78
CA ALA A 812 -34.52 -1.31 -30.95
C ALA A 812 -33.62 -2.50 -30.57
N ARG A 813 -32.75 -2.36 -29.55
CA ARG A 813 -31.91 -3.47 -29.06
C ARG A 813 -32.73 -4.57 -28.38
N TYR A 814 -33.74 -4.21 -27.60
CA TYR A 814 -34.63 -5.20 -26.98
C TYR A 814 -35.48 -5.95 -28.00
N ALA A 815 -35.98 -5.27 -29.04
CA ALA A 815 -36.71 -5.88 -30.13
C ALA A 815 -35.84 -6.88 -30.90
N GLU A 816 -34.59 -6.51 -31.18
CA GLU A 816 -33.62 -7.40 -31.81
C GLU A 816 -33.34 -8.63 -30.94
N ALA A 817 -33.09 -8.44 -29.64
CA ALA A 817 -32.89 -9.56 -28.71
C ALA A 817 -34.11 -10.50 -28.67
N ALA A 818 -35.32 -9.97 -28.70
CA ALA A 818 -36.55 -10.76 -28.72
C ALA A 818 -36.69 -11.60 -29.99
N ALA A 819 -36.36 -11.02 -31.16
CA ALA A 819 -36.41 -11.73 -32.44
C ALA A 819 -35.41 -12.89 -32.50
N LEU A 820 -34.24 -12.77 -31.89
CA LEU A 820 -33.24 -13.84 -31.82
C LEU A 820 -33.68 -15.02 -30.95
N LEU A 821 -34.46 -14.74 -29.90
CA LEU A 821 -34.97 -15.74 -28.97
C LEU A 821 -36.27 -16.40 -29.47
N GLU A 822 -36.90 -15.85 -30.52
CA GLU A 822 -38.17 -16.35 -31.04
C GLU A 822 -38.05 -17.80 -31.53
N GLY A 823 -38.94 -18.67 -31.04
CA GLY A 823 -38.96 -20.10 -31.40
C GLY A 823 -37.90 -20.97 -30.71
N MET A 824 -37.04 -20.40 -29.87
CA MET A 824 -36.14 -21.17 -29.00
C MET A 824 -36.89 -21.77 -27.80
N SER A 825 -36.34 -22.85 -27.22
CA SER A 825 -36.79 -23.31 -25.91
C SER A 825 -36.60 -22.22 -24.85
N PRO A 826 -37.46 -22.14 -23.81
CA PRO A 826 -37.31 -21.18 -22.73
C PRO A 826 -35.90 -21.17 -22.15
N LEU A 827 -35.31 -19.97 -22.10
CA LEU A 827 -33.99 -19.70 -21.51
C LEU A 827 -34.13 -18.58 -20.49
N ILE A 828 -33.18 -18.49 -19.55
CA ILE A 828 -33.16 -17.42 -18.55
C ILE A 828 -33.17 -16.02 -19.17
N GLU A 829 -32.57 -15.85 -20.35
CA GLU A 829 -32.57 -14.59 -21.08
C GLU A 829 -33.98 -14.17 -21.57
N HIS A 830 -34.91 -15.10 -21.79
CA HIS A 830 -36.30 -14.75 -22.06
C HIS A 830 -36.94 -14.08 -20.85
N ALA A 831 -36.64 -14.59 -19.65
CA ALA A 831 -37.15 -14.05 -18.40
C ALA A 831 -36.57 -12.65 -18.15
N HIS A 832 -35.24 -12.50 -18.26
CA HIS A 832 -34.55 -11.22 -18.07
C HIS A 832 -34.99 -10.16 -19.08
N LEU A 833 -35.10 -10.51 -20.36
CA LEU A 833 -35.55 -9.58 -21.39
C LEU A 833 -36.99 -9.11 -21.14
N SER A 834 -37.87 -10.04 -20.76
CA SER A 834 -39.26 -9.72 -20.44
C SER A 834 -39.37 -8.84 -19.19
N GLN A 835 -38.57 -9.11 -18.16
CA GLN A 835 -38.52 -8.29 -16.95
C GLN A 835 -38.01 -6.87 -17.23
N GLU A 836 -36.94 -6.72 -18.02
CA GLU A 836 -36.43 -5.39 -18.40
C GLU A 836 -37.49 -4.61 -19.20
N ARG A 837 -38.14 -5.23 -20.20
CA ARG A 837 -39.23 -4.56 -20.95
C ARG A 837 -40.40 -4.19 -20.05
N GLY A 838 -40.75 -5.02 -19.07
CA GLY A 838 -41.78 -4.69 -18.08
C GLY A 838 -41.40 -3.49 -17.20
N HIS A 839 -40.15 -3.45 -16.75
CA HIS A 839 -39.62 -2.32 -15.98
C HIS A 839 -39.57 -1.03 -16.80
N LEU A 840 -39.21 -1.11 -18.09
CA LEU A 840 -39.28 0.03 -19.01
C LEU A 840 -40.70 0.51 -19.23
N ALA A 841 -41.64 -0.39 -19.52
CA ALA A 841 -43.05 -0.06 -19.71
C ALA A 841 -43.63 0.65 -18.48
N PHE A 842 -43.26 0.21 -17.28
CA PHE A 842 -43.64 0.89 -16.04
C PHE A 842 -43.07 2.32 -15.97
N ARG A 843 -41.78 2.50 -16.28
CA ARG A 843 -41.12 3.82 -16.28
C ARG A 843 -41.65 4.77 -17.36
N THR A 844 -42.21 4.26 -18.45
CA THR A 844 -42.87 5.07 -19.49
C THR A 844 -44.36 5.32 -19.24
N GLY A 845 -44.92 4.78 -18.16
CA GLY A 845 -46.34 4.94 -17.81
C GLY A 845 -47.30 3.92 -18.45
N ASP A 846 -46.81 2.98 -19.26
CA ASP A 846 -47.63 1.89 -19.81
C ASP A 846 -47.73 0.73 -18.80
N HIS A 847 -48.55 0.95 -17.77
CA HIS A 847 -48.71 0.01 -16.66
C HIS A 847 -49.36 -1.32 -17.10
N ALA A 848 -50.21 -1.31 -18.13
CA ALA A 848 -50.83 -2.53 -18.65
C ALA A 848 -49.81 -3.41 -19.38
N ALA A 849 -48.97 -2.82 -20.23
CA ALA A 849 -47.87 -3.54 -20.86
C ALA A 849 -46.85 -4.02 -19.81
N ALA A 850 -46.58 -3.23 -18.77
CA ALA A 850 -45.68 -3.62 -17.68
C ALA A 850 -46.14 -4.92 -16.99
N VAL A 851 -47.44 -5.06 -16.69
CA VAL A 851 -48.01 -6.30 -16.14
C VAL A 851 -47.85 -7.46 -17.12
N GLY A 852 -48.20 -7.26 -18.40
CA GLY A 852 -48.10 -8.32 -19.41
C GLY A 852 -46.68 -8.82 -19.64
N TRP A 853 -45.69 -7.92 -19.61
CA TRP A 853 -44.27 -8.28 -19.70
C TRP A 853 -43.76 -8.99 -18.44
N ALA A 854 -44.17 -8.53 -17.26
CA ALA A 854 -43.83 -9.20 -16.01
C ALA A 854 -44.42 -10.62 -15.93
N ASP A 855 -45.66 -10.83 -16.38
CA ASP A 855 -46.27 -12.17 -16.46
C ASP A 855 -45.50 -13.10 -17.40
N LYS A 856 -45.03 -12.60 -18.55
CA LYS A 856 -44.14 -13.37 -19.44
C LYS A 856 -42.83 -13.74 -18.74
N ALA A 857 -42.21 -12.80 -18.03
CA ALA A 857 -40.97 -13.06 -17.29
C ALA A 857 -41.16 -14.17 -16.24
N LEU A 858 -42.26 -14.11 -15.48
CA LEU A 858 -42.60 -15.12 -14.48
C LEU A 858 -42.89 -16.49 -15.10
N HIS A 859 -43.57 -16.53 -16.25
CA HIS A 859 -43.83 -17.78 -16.96
C HIS A 859 -42.52 -18.46 -17.40
N TYR A 860 -41.57 -17.70 -17.95
CA TYR A 860 -40.27 -18.24 -18.32
C TYR A 860 -39.48 -18.71 -17.08
N ALA A 861 -39.44 -17.91 -16.02
CA ALA A 861 -38.75 -18.27 -14.78
C ALA A 861 -39.32 -19.55 -14.13
N GLN A 862 -40.64 -19.72 -14.12
CA GLN A 862 -41.30 -20.94 -13.61
C GLN A 862 -40.95 -22.17 -14.42
N THR A 863 -40.84 -22.03 -15.75
CA THR A 863 -40.49 -23.15 -16.63
C THR A 863 -39.04 -23.61 -16.36
N LEU A 864 -38.14 -22.67 -16.08
CA LEU A 864 -36.71 -22.92 -15.81
C LEU A 864 -36.42 -23.46 -14.42
N ALA A 865 -37.25 -23.16 -13.41
CA ALA A 865 -37.08 -23.63 -12.04
C ALA A 865 -37.12 -25.17 -11.88
N SER A 866 -37.41 -25.90 -12.96
CA SER A 866 -37.37 -27.37 -13.02
C SER A 866 -36.00 -27.95 -13.41
N GLU A 867 -35.02 -27.13 -13.79
CA GLU A 867 -33.67 -27.54 -14.21
C GLU A 867 -32.61 -27.26 -13.12
N THR A 868 -31.66 -28.19 -12.92
CA THR A 868 -30.85 -28.31 -11.70
C THR A 868 -29.57 -27.45 -11.69
N GLY A 869 -29.40 -26.62 -10.65
CA GLY A 869 -28.13 -25.96 -10.33
C GLY A 869 -28.30 -24.72 -9.43
N VAL A 870 -27.47 -24.59 -8.38
CA VAL A 870 -27.58 -23.51 -7.36
C VAL A 870 -27.46 -22.09 -7.95
N GLU A 871 -26.58 -21.87 -8.92
CA GLU A 871 -26.46 -20.56 -9.59
C GLU A 871 -27.68 -20.23 -10.46
N SER A 872 -28.27 -21.23 -11.12
CA SER A 872 -29.50 -21.10 -11.91
C SER A 872 -30.70 -20.78 -11.02
N GLU A 873 -30.75 -21.38 -9.82
CA GLU A 873 -31.80 -21.12 -8.83
C GLU A 873 -31.75 -19.68 -8.30
N ILE A 874 -30.57 -19.15 -7.97
CA ILE A 874 -30.41 -17.76 -7.51
C ILE A 874 -30.79 -16.77 -8.62
N GLU A 875 -30.37 -17.03 -9.85
CA GLU A 875 -30.69 -16.15 -10.97
C GLU A 875 -32.18 -16.16 -11.32
N THR A 876 -32.81 -17.33 -11.27
CA THR A 876 -34.26 -17.50 -11.43
C THR A 876 -35.02 -16.80 -10.30
N ALA A 877 -34.56 -16.92 -9.06
CA ALA A 877 -35.15 -16.22 -7.92
C ALA A 877 -35.04 -14.70 -8.06
N ARG A 878 -33.90 -14.18 -8.56
CA ARG A 878 -33.70 -12.75 -8.81
C ARG A 878 -34.69 -12.21 -9.83
N VAL A 879 -34.77 -12.81 -11.02
CA VAL A 879 -35.69 -12.33 -12.06
C VAL A 879 -37.15 -12.48 -11.62
N THR A 880 -37.47 -13.54 -10.86
CA THR A 880 -38.81 -13.75 -10.30
C THR A 880 -39.17 -12.65 -9.29
N ALA A 881 -38.30 -12.35 -8.34
CA ALA A 881 -38.52 -11.29 -7.36
C ALA A 881 -38.68 -9.92 -8.05
N GLU A 882 -37.81 -9.59 -9.01
CA GLU A 882 -37.89 -8.33 -9.75
C GLU A 882 -39.17 -8.22 -10.59
N ALA A 883 -39.55 -9.28 -11.32
CA ALA A 883 -40.78 -9.29 -12.12
C ALA A 883 -42.04 -9.20 -11.26
N LEU A 884 -42.11 -9.92 -10.13
CA LEU A 884 -43.21 -9.81 -9.17
C LEU A 884 -43.34 -8.39 -8.61
N ASN A 885 -42.22 -7.75 -8.29
CA ASN A 885 -42.22 -6.38 -7.80
C ASN A 885 -42.71 -5.39 -8.87
N THR A 886 -42.19 -5.49 -10.10
CA THR A 886 -42.64 -4.67 -11.25
C THR A 886 -44.13 -4.87 -11.53
N LYS A 887 -44.61 -6.12 -11.51
CA LYS A 887 -46.03 -6.43 -11.67
C LYS A 887 -46.86 -5.78 -10.57
N GLY A 888 -46.42 -5.91 -9.32
CA GLY A 888 -47.11 -5.33 -8.16
C GLY A 888 -47.26 -3.81 -8.25
N VAL A 889 -46.18 -3.08 -8.51
CA VAL A 889 -46.25 -1.61 -8.63
C VAL A 889 -47.06 -1.16 -9.85
N ALA A 890 -47.02 -1.90 -10.96
CA ALA A 890 -47.84 -1.61 -12.14
C ALA A 890 -49.34 -1.86 -11.87
N LEU A 891 -49.69 -2.97 -11.20
CA LEU A 891 -51.06 -3.26 -10.80
C LEU A 891 -51.63 -2.19 -9.86
N ALA A 892 -50.81 -1.67 -8.95
CA ALA A 892 -51.22 -0.58 -8.07
C ALA A 892 -51.61 0.68 -8.84
N ARG A 893 -50.82 1.06 -9.88
CA ARG A 893 -51.14 2.20 -10.76
C ARG A 893 -52.37 1.95 -11.65
N LEU A 894 -52.78 0.70 -11.82
CA LEU A 894 -54.03 0.32 -12.50
C LEU A 894 -55.22 0.20 -11.53
N GLY A 895 -55.07 0.60 -10.26
CA GLY A 895 -56.12 0.51 -9.24
C GLY A 895 -56.39 -0.91 -8.72
N ARG A 896 -55.55 -1.90 -9.05
CA ARG A 896 -55.70 -3.31 -8.65
C ARG A 896 -54.93 -3.61 -7.35
N SER A 897 -55.23 -2.85 -6.29
CA SER A 897 -54.42 -2.81 -5.06
C SER A 897 -54.27 -4.14 -4.32
N GLN A 898 -55.32 -4.98 -4.28
CA GLN A 898 -55.25 -6.28 -3.59
C GLN A 898 -54.33 -7.27 -4.31
N GLU A 899 -54.36 -7.27 -5.65
CA GLU A 899 -53.47 -8.10 -6.47
C GLU A 899 -52.04 -7.57 -6.39
N ALA A 900 -51.87 -6.24 -6.41
CA ALA A 900 -50.57 -5.59 -6.21
C ALA A 900 -49.90 -6.04 -4.90
N LEU A 901 -50.64 -6.01 -3.78
CA LEU A 901 -50.15 -6.48 -2.48
C LEU A 901 -49.66 -7.92 -2.54
N SER A 902 -50.49 -8.83 -3.08
CA SER A 902 -50.14 -10.26 -3.20
C SER A 902 -48.85 -10.49 -3.98
N GLU A 903 -48.65 -9.78 -5.11
CA GLU A 903 -47.45 -9.96 -5.93
C GLU A 903 -46.20 -9.38 -5.27
N VAL A 904 -46.27 -8.22 -4.60
CA VAL A 904 -45.11 -7.67 -3.88
C VAL A 904 -44.76 -8.51 -2.64
N GLU A 905 -45.74 -9.07 -1.93
CA GLU A 905 -45.48 -10.01 -0.82
C GLU A 905 -44.72 -11.25 -1.30
N ARG A 906 -45.13 -11.81 -2.45
CA ARG A 906 -44.43 -12.93 -3.08
C ARG A 906 -43.02 -12.52 -3.51
N SER A 907 -42.83 -11.32 -4.03
CA SER A 907 -41.51 -10.78 -4.39
C SER A 907 -40.56 -10.75 -3.19
N VAL A 908 -41.01 -10.16 -2.07
CA VAL A 908 -40.22 -10.09 -0.83
C VAL A 908 -39.87 -11.48 -0.33
N LYS A 909 -40.84 -12.40 -0.33
CA LYS A 909 -40.61 -13.78 0.11
C LYS A 909 -39.56 -14.49 -0.74
N VAL A 910 -39.69 -14.44 -2.06
CA VAL A 910 -38.71 -15.05 -2.99
C VAL A 910 -37.31 -14.44 -2.77
N ALA A 911 -37.24 -13.13 -2.58
CA ALA A 911 -35.97 -12.45 -2.32
C ALA A 911 -35.35 -12.85 -0.97
N GLU A 912 -36.12 -12.92 0.11
CA GLU A 912 -35.64 -13.36 1.42
C GLU A 912 -35.18 -14.83 1.40
N ASP A 913 -35.98 -15.72 0.82
CA ASP A 913 -35.69 -17.17 0.75
C ASP A 913 -34.40 -17.44 -0.05
N ALA A 914 -34.11 -16.62 -1.07
CA ALA A 914 -32.89 -16.69 -1.87
C ALA A 914 -31.72 -15.84 -1.32
N GLY A 915 -31.89 -15.16 -0.17
CA GLY A 915 -30.87 -14.30 0.43
C GLY A 915 -30.56 -13.02 -0.37
N LEU A 916 -31.47 -12.57 -1.24
CA LEU A 916 -31.39 -11.36 -2.06
C LEU A 916 -31.96 -10.15 -1.30
N PHE A 917 -31.39 -9.82 -0.14
CA PHE A 917 -31.88 -8.78 0.77
C PHE A 917 -31.98 -7.37 0.13
N SER A 918 -31.11 -7.02 -0.82
CA SER A 918 -31.26 -5.76 -1.58
C SER A 918 -32.57 -5.70 -2.36
N ALA A 919 -32.94 -6.80 -3.02
CA ALA A 919 -34.22 -6.93 -3.72
C ALA A 919 -35.39 -6.97 -2.72
N ALA A 920 -35.21 -7.65 -1.58
CA ALA A 920 -36.21 -7.67 -0.52
C ALA A 920 -36.48 -6.25 0.05
N CYS A 921 -35.44 -5.44 0.28
CA CYS A 921 -35.59 -4.04 0.72
C CYS A 921 -36.42 -3.20 -0.26
N ARG A 922 -36.19 -3.34 -1.57
CA ARG A 922 -37.03 -2.68 -2.59
C ARG A 922 -38.48 -3.12 -2.48
N GLY A 923 -38.72 -4.43 -2.34
CA GLY A 923 -40.03 -4.99 -2.12
C GLY A 923 -40.69 -4.43 -0.85
N TYR A 924 -39.97 -4.35 0.27
CA TYR A 924 -40.47 -3.75 1.51
C TYR A 924 -40.83 -2.28 1.37
N THR A 925 -40.00 -1.49 0.68
CA THR A 925 -40.30 -0.07 0.43
C THR A 925 -41.60 0.08 -0.35
N ASN A 926 -41.80 -0.71 -1.42
CA ASN A 926 -43.05 -0.67 -2.19
C ASN A 926 -44.24 -1.20 -1.40
N LEU A 927 -44.06 -2.34 -0.70
CA LEU A 927 -45.10 -3.01 0.06
C LEU A 927 -45.63 -2.13 1.19
N SER A 928 -44.75 -1.36 1.84
CA SER A 928 -45.16 -0.44 2.91
C SER A 928 -46.11 0.65 2.41
N VAL A 929 -45.81 1.27 1.25
CA VAL A 929 -46.69 2.27 0.62
C VAL A 929 -48.03 1.66 0.22
N LEU A 930 -48.04 0.44 -0.32
CA LEU A 930 -49.28 -0.24 -0.69
C LEU A 930 -50.15 -0.55 0.53
N TYR A 931 -49.53 -0.93 1.65
CA TYR A 931 -50.26 -1.22 2.88
C TYR A 931 -50.84 0.02 3.56
N THR A 932 -50.24 1.21 3.36
CA THR A 932 -50.80 2.49 3.83
C THR A 932 -52.27 2.64 3.39
N MET A 933 -52.62 2.22 2.17
CA MET A 933 -54.00 2.36 1.66
C MET A 933 -54.98 1.28 2.15
N VAL A 934 -54.49 0.19 2.74
CA VAL A 934 -55.31 -1.03 2.97
C VAL A 934 -55.31 -1.49 4.42
N ASN A 935 -54.15 -1.49 5.08
CA ASN A 935 -53.99 -1.93 6.46
C ASN A 935 -52.78 -1.22 7.11
N PRO A 936 -53.03 -0.16 7.90
CA PRO A 936 -51.99 0.61 8.53
C PRO A 936 -51.09 -0.14 9.52
N GLU A 937 -51.67 -1.03 10.31
CA GLU A 937 -50.89 -1.84 11.26
C GLU A 937 -49.89 -2.73 10.53
N ARG A 938 -50.29 -3.30 9.38
CA ARG A 938 -49.39 -4.04 8.51
C ARG A 938 -48.36 -3.13 7.84
N ALA A 939 -48.70 -1.91 7.44
CA ALA A 939 -47.75 -0.95 6.89
C ALA A 939 -46.58 -0.71 7.85
N ILE A 940 -46.89 -0.49 9.14
CA ILE A 940 -45.89 -0.32 10.21
C ILE A 940 -45.01 -1.57 10.35
N GLN A 941 -45.62 -2.77 10.41
CA GLN A 941 -44.88 -4.03 10.54
C GLN A 941 -43.94 -4.28 9.35
N VAL A 942 -44.39 -3.98 8.14
CA VAL A 942 -43.62 -4.12 6.89
C VAL A 942 -42.45 -3.12 6.87
N CYS A 943 -42.68 -1.86 7.24
CA CYS A 943 -41.61 -0.88 7.42
C CYS A 943 -40.56 -1.35 8.44
N GLN A 944 -40.99 -1.86 9.59
CA GLN A 944 -40.08 -2.33 10.65
C GLN A 944 -39.26 -3.55 10.22
N ARG A 945 -39.87 -4.54 9.54
CA ARG A 945 -39.13 -5.68 8.96
C ARG A 945 -38.15 -5.23 7.89
N GLY A 946 -38.59 -4.40 6.95
CA GLY A 946 -37.73 -3.85 5.92
C GLY A 946 -36.55 -3.09 6.51
N LEU A 947 -36.79 -2.29 7.55
CA LEU A 947 -35.77 -1.51 8.24
C LEU A 947 -34.76 -2.41 8.97
N ALA A 948 -35.22 -3.52 9.56
CA ALA A 948 -34.34 -4.52 10.15
C ALA A 948 -33.44 -5.20 9.09
N VAL A 949 -33.99 -5.51 7.91
CA VAL A 949 -33.20 -6.06 6.79
C VAL A 949 -32.21 -5.02 6.26
N ALA A 950 -32.63 -3.77 6.05
CA ALA A 950 -31.76 -2.69 5.59
C ALA A 950 -30.61 -2.42 6.58
N ARG A 951 -30.88 -2.47 7.89
CA ARG A 951 -29.85 -2.42 8.94
C ARG A 951 -28.91 -3.61 8.92
N ARG A 952 -29.42 -4.82 8.65
CA ARG A 952 -28.62 -6.04 8.55
C ARG A 952 -27.61 -5.99 7.41
N ILE A 953 -27.96 -5.37 6.28
CA ILE A 953 -27.06 -5.18 5.13
C ILE A 953 -26.32 -3.84 5.15
N GLY A 954 -26.54 -2.99 6.16
CA GLY A 954 -25.87 -1.70 6.28
C GLY A 954 -26.22 -0.69 5.17
N ASP A 955 -27.39 -0.80 4.53
CA ASP A 955 -27.84 0.13 3.48
C ASP A 955 -28.63 1.29 4.10
N LEU A 956 -27.97 2.42 4.29
CA LEU A 956 -28.55 3.65 4.83
C LEU A 956 -29.59 4.28 3.90
N GLY A 957 -29.47 4.11 2.58
CA GLY A 957 -30.41 4.66 1.62
C GLY A 957 -31.77 3.97 1.70
N PHE A 958 -31.79 2.64 1.85
CA PHE A 958 -33.03 1.92 2.15
C PHE A 958 -33.55 2.23 3.57
N GLN A 959 -32.68 2.43 4.56
CA GLN A 959 -33.12 2.86 5.89
C GLN A 959 -33.87 4.20 5.83
N ALA A 960 -33.35 5.20 5.11
CA ALA A 960 -34.01 6.49 4.94
C ALA A 960 -35.40 6.37 4.29
N ARG A 961 -35.51 5.60 3.19
CA ARG A 961 -36.79 5.33 2.49
C ARG A 961 -37.82 4.67 3.41
N LEU A 962 -37.41 3.65 4.16
CA LEU A 962 -38.30 2.92 5.06
C LEU A 962 -38.68 3.75 6.30
N LEU A 963 -37.80 4.62 6.79
CA LEU A 963 -38.10 5.56 7.86
C LEU A 963 -39.11 6.63 7.42
N ALA A 964 -38.97 7.16 6.21
CA ALA A 964 -39.95 8.08 5.63
C ALA A 964 -41.34 7.42 5.54
N ASN A 965 -41.41 6.20 5.00
CA ASN A 965 -42.67 5.44 4.92
C ASN A 965 -43.24 5.08 6.30
N LEU A 966 -42.38 4.80 7.29
CA LEU A 966 -42.79 4.54 8.67
C LEU A 966 -43.40 5.80 9.31
N ALA A 967 -42.82 6.97 9.05
CA ALA A 967 -43.35 8.25 9.55
C ALA A 967 -44.76 8.51 9.03
N VAL A 968 -44.97 8.30 7.73
CA VAL A 968 -46.29 8.33 7.09
C VAL A 968 -47.26 7.40 7.80
N ALA A 969 -46.91 6.13 7.97
CA ALA A 969 -47.80 5.15 8.55
C ALA A 969 -48.20 5.51 10.00
N TYR A 970 -47.27 6.04 10.79
CA TYR A 970 -47.58 6.53 12.14
C TYR A 970 -48.48 7.75 12.13
N CYS A 971 -48.20 8.74 11.29
CA CYS A 971 -48.98 9.97 11.27
C CYS A 971 -50.36 9.82 10.66
N THR A 972 -50.56 8.85 9.76
CA THR A 972 -51.84 8.65 9.06
C THR A 972 -52.86 7.88 9.87
N PHE A 973 -52.40 6.94 10.68
CA PHE A 973 -53.30 5.90 11.19
C PHE A 973 -53.13 5.60 12.67
N THR A 974 -52.31 6.38 13.38
CA THR A 974 -52.07 6.18 14.80
C THR A 974 -51.91 7.51 15.53
N ASP A 975 -52.10 7.50 16.84
CA ASP A 975 -51.83 8.66 17.70
C ASP A 975 -50.31 8.84 17.98
N ARG A 976 -49.43 8.17 17.22
CA ARG A 976 -47.97 8.12 17.45
C ARG A 976 -47.19 9.06 16.54
N CYS A 977 -47.85 10.02 15.88
CA CYS A 977 -47.19 10.95 14.96
C CYS A 977 -46.07 11.74 15.65
N VAL A 978 -46.33 12.34 16.81
CA VAL A 978 -45.32 13.13 17.54
C VAL A 978 -44.25 12.23 18.18
N SER A 979 -44.63 11.09 18.75
CA SER A 979 -43.71 10.24 19.51
C SER A 979 -42.78 9.41 18.62
N GLU A 980 -43.23 9.04 17.42
CA GLU A 980 -42.48 8.14 16.53
C GLU A 980 -42.46 8.56 15.06
N GLY A 981 -43.51 9.22 14.57
CA GLY A 981 -43.55 9.72 13.19
C GLY A 981 -42.51 10.81 12.92
N VAL A 982 -42.53 11.89 13.72
CA VAL A 982 -41.58 13.00 13.63
C VAL A 982 -40.13 12.53 13.77
N PRO A 983 -39.75 11.75 14.80
CA PRO A 983 -38.39 11.23 14.90
C PRO A 983 -37.97 10.36 13.71
N ALA A 984 -38.90 9.59 13.12
CA ALA A 984 -38.59 8.75 11.97
C ALA A 984 -38.30 9.58 10.71
N VAL A 985 -39.12 10.60 10.41
CA VAL A 985 -38.90 11.46 9.23
C VAL A 985 -37.68 12.37 9.40
N GLU A 986 -37.45 12.91 10.60
CA GLU A 986 -36.25 13.69 10.90
C GLU A 986 -34.99 12.84 10.69
N LYS A 987 -35.01 11.58 11.11
CA LYS A 987 -33.89 10.66 10.88
C LYS A 987 -33.71 10.32 9.40
N ALA A 988 -34.79 10.20 8.62
CA ALA A 988 -34.70 10.01 7.18
C ALA A 988 -34.03 11.20 6.49
N ILE A 989 -34.45 12.43 6.82
CA ILE A 989 -33.84 13.68 6.31
C ILE A 989 -32.36 13.77 6.70
N GLU A 990 -32.02 13.45 7.95
CA GLU A 990 -30.64 13.43 8.43
C GLU A 990 -29.77 12.49 7.59
N ILE A 991 -30.25 11.27 7.32
CA ILE A 991 -29.52 10.28 6.50
C ILE A 991 -29.40 10.75 5.05
N ASP A 992 -30.48 11.24 4.43
CA ASP A 992 -30.44 11.68 3.04
C ASP A 992 -29.50 12.87 2.84
N ARG A 993 -29.52 13.86 3.74
CA ARG A 993 -28.57 14.98 3.75
C ARG A 993 -27.14 14.49 3.98
N ALA A 994 -26.97 13.54 4.90
CA ALA A 994 -25.66 12.97 5.20
C ALA A 994 -25.01 12.32 3.97
N LEU A 995 -25.80 11.56 3.20
CA LEU A 995 -25.39 10.85 1.98
C LEU A 995 -25.41 11.70 0.71
N ASP A 996 -25.89 12.94 0.77
CA ASP A 996 -26.20 13.79 -0.40
C ASP A 996 -27.17 13.09 -1.39
N GLN A 997 -28.12 12.32 -0.85
CA GLN A 997 -29.12 11.54 -1.60
C GLN A 997 -30.30 12.43 -2.00
N ARG A 998 -30.02 13.40 -2.88
CA ARG A 998 -31.02 14.40 -3.32
C ARG A 998 -32.25 13.77 -3.96
N ASP A 999 -32.05 12.68 -4.71
CA ASP A 999 -33.11 11.92 -5.39
C ASP A 999 -34.22 11.40 -4.47
N HIS A 1000 -33.94 11.27 -3.17
CA HIS A 1000 -34.93 10.89 -2.17
C HIS A 1000 -35.28 12.02 -1.19
N LEU A 1001 -34.36 12.94 -0.88
CA LEU A 1001 -34.50 13.97 0.15
C LEU A 1001 -35.81 14.79 0.09
N ALA A 1002 -36.33 15.07 -1.11
CA ALA A 1002 -37.59 15.78 -1.27
C ALA A 1002 -38.78 15.05 -0.62
N VAL A 1003 -38.78 13.71 -0.63
CA VAL A 1003 -39.88 12.90 -0.10
C VAL A 1003 -40.08 13.09 1.41
N PRO A 1004 -39.07 12.85 2.28
CA PRO A 1004 -39.26 13.05 3.70
C PRO A 1004 -39.43 14.54 4.09
N LEU A 1005 -38.91 15.50 3.30
CA LEU A 1005 -39.20 16.92 3.51
C LEU A 1005 -40.68 17.24 3.29
N VAL A 1006 -41.30 16.71 2.23
CA VAL A 1006 -42.76 16.84 2.01
C VAL A 1006 -43.53 16.20 3.17
N VAL A 1007 -43.14 15.00 3.62
CA VAL A 1007 -43.79 14.32 4.76
C VAL A 1007 -43.69 15.16 6.03
N LEU A 1008 -42.54 15.75 6.34
CA LEU A 1008 -42.38 16.61 7.51
C LEU A 1008 -43.18 17.92 7.38
N GLY A 1009 -43.23 18.49 6.17
CA GLY A 1009 -44.07 19.66 5.87
C GLY A 1009 -45.55 19.40 6.14
N GLN A 1010 -46.05 18.24 5.69
CA GLN A 1010 -47.42 17.81 5.94
C GLN A 1010 -47.69 17.61 7.44
N ILE A 1011 -46.77 16.97 8.16
CA ILE A 1011 -46.91 16.81 9.62
C ILE A 1011 -47.02 18.17 10.33
N HIS A 1012 -46.17 19.13 9.96
CA HIS A 1012 -46.23 20.49 10.51
C HIS A 1012 -47.54 21.21 10.17
N GLN A 1013 -48.03 21.06 8.94
CA GLN A 1013 -49.31 21.62 8.52
C GLN A 1013 -50.47 21.05 9.36
N CYS A 1014 -50.54 19.72 9.53
CA CYS A 1014 -51.56 19.07 10.37
C CYS A 1014 -51.47 19.46 11.86
N HIS A 1015 -50.32 19.96 12.32
CA HIS A 1015 -50.10 20.39 13.71
C HIS A 1015 -50.19 21.92 13.87
N ASP A 1016 -50.78 22.63 12.90
CA ASP A 1016 -50.99 24.08 12.91
C ASP A 1016 -49.67 24.87 13.03
N GLN A 1017 -48.64 24.43 12.30
CA GLN A 1017 -47.31 25.07 12.22
C GLN A 1017 -46.99 25.53 10.79
N PRO A 1018 -47.74 26.51 10.24
CA PRO A 1018 -47.69 26.84 8.82
C PRO A 1018 -46.32 27.35 8.34
N GLU A 1019 -45.58 28.09 9.16
CA GLU A 1019 -44.24 28.57 8.79
C GLU A 1019 -43.25 27.42 8.59
N ARG A 1020 -43.25 26.44 9.51
CA ARG A 1020 -42.38 25.26 9.41
C ARG A 1020 -42.78 24.35 8.25
N ALA A 1021 -44.08 24.22 7.98
CA ALA A 1021 -44.58 23.51 6.81
C ALA A 1021 -44.09 24.16 5.52
N ARG A 1022 -44.21 25.49 5.42
CA ARG A 1022 -43.74 26.29 4.28
C ARG A 1022 -42.24 26.15 4.03
N GLU A 1023 -41.43 26.19 5.08
CA GLU A 1023 -39.98 25.96 4.99
C GLU A 1023 -39.66 24.59 4.39
N CYS A 1024 -40.29 23.52 4.90
CA CYS A 1024 -40.07 22.16 4.41
C CYS A 1024 -40.48 21.98 2.95
N TYR A 1025 -41.65 22.49 2.55
CA TYR A 1025 -42.12 22.38 1.17
C TYR A 1025 -41.26 23.19 0.18
N ASN A 1026 -40.79 24.37 0.58
CA ASN A 1026 -39.90 25.17 -0.27
C ASN A 1026 -38.55 24.48 -0.45
N GLU A 1027 -37.96 23.92 0.62
CA GLU A 1027 -36.71 23.14 0.51
C GLU A 1027 -36.92 21.91 -0.39
N ALA A 1028 -38.03 21.18 -0.21
CA ALA A 1028 -38.36 20.03 -1.06
C ALA A 1028 -38.49 20.44 -2.53
N LEU A 1029 -39.14 21.58 -2.81
CA LEU A 1029 -39.34 22.11 -4.15
C LEU A 1029 -38.00 22.53 -4.80
N GLU A 1030 -37.10 23.16 -4.04
CA GLU A 1030 -35.76 23.50 -4.53
C GLU A 1030 -34.99 22.23 -4.93
N VAL A 1031 -34.99 21.22 -4.07
CA VAL A 1031 -34.35 19.92 -4.35
C VAL A 1031 -34.98 19.26 -5.58
N ALA A 1032 -36.31 19.20 -5.67
CA ALA A 1032 -37.02 18.60 -6.79
C ALA A 1032 -36.75 19.32 -8.12
N ARG A 1033 -36.63 20.66 -8.11
CA ARG A 1033 -36.30 21.47 -9.29
C ARG A 1033 -34.87 21.23 -9.78
N GLU A 1034 -33.92 21.08 -8.87
CA GLU A 1034 -32.53 20.76 -9.22
C GLU A 1034 -32.41 19.38 -9.90
N ILE A 1035 -33.20 18.41 -9.45
CA ILE A 1035 -33.19 17.04 -9.98
C ILE A 1035 -33.92 16.97 -11.32
N GLY A 1036 -34.96 17.79 -11.50
CA GLY A 1036 -35.75 17.83 -12.74
C GLY A 1036 -36.67 16.63 -12.92
N GLU A 1037 -37.03 15.92 -11.84
CA GLU A 1037 -37.92 14.75 -11.87
C GLU A 1037 -39.38 15.18 -11.62
N PRO A 1038 -40.27 15.09 -12.63
CA PRO A 1038 -41.65 15.60 -12.55
C PRO A 1038 -42.48 14.97 -11.41
N GLN A 1039 -42.20 13.72 -11.07
CA GLN A 1039 -42.91 12.98 -10.02
C GLN A 1039 -42.64 13.54 -8.61
N LEU A 1040 -41.53 14.26 -8.41
CA LEU A 1040 -41.20 14.91 -7.14
C LEU A 1040 -41.72 16.35 -7.07
N LEU A 1041 -41.95 17.00 -8.22
CA LEU A 1041 -42.46 18.37 -8.29
C LEU A 1041 -43.93 18.46 -7.87
N PHE A 1042 -44.75 17.49 -8.26
CA PHE A 1042 -46.18 17.51 -7.96
C PHE A 1042 -46.49 17.57 -6.45
N PRO A 1043 -45.95 16.69 -5.58
CA PRO A 1043 -46.22 16.75 -4.14
C PRO A 1043 -45.75 18.05 -3.47
N CYS A 1044 -44.71 18.69 -4.02
CA CYS A 1044 -44.23 19.97 -3.51
C CYS A 1044 -45.19 21.13 -3.84
N TYR A 1045 -45.71 21.16 -5.07
CA TYR A 1045 -46.70 22.18 -5.47
C TYR A 1045 -48.04 21.96 -4.77
N ASP A 1046 -48.48 20.70 -4.65
CA ASP A 1046 -49.73 20.36 -3.95
C ASP A 1046 -49.67 20.73 -2.46
N GLY A 1047 -48.56 20.41 -1.78
CA GLY A 1047 -48.34 20.82 -0.38
C GLY A 1047 -48.35 22.34 -0.17
N LEU A 1048 -47.73 23.11 -1.06
CA LEU A 1048 -47.79 24.58 -1.02
C LEU A 1048 -49.18 25.12 -1.35
N ALA A 1049 -49.91 24.50 -2.28
CA ALA A 1049 -51.26 24.92 -2.63
C ALA A 1049 -52.22 24.75 -1.46
N THR A 1050 -52.24 23.56 -0.85
CA THR A 1050 -53.07 23.23 0.32
C THR A 1050 -52.70 24.07 1.53
N LEU A 1051 -51.41 24.30 1.80
CA LEU A 1051 -50.98 25.18 2.88
C LEU A 1051 -51.46 26.63 2.71
N ASN A 1052 -51.43 27.17 1.49
CA ASN A 1052 -51.96 28.52 1.23
C ASN A 1052 -53.49 28.57 1.30
N LEU A 1053 -54.17 27.46 0.97
CA LEU A 1053 -55.61 27.32 1.17
C LEU A 1053 -55.98 27.36 2.67
N ASP A 1054 -55.23 26.64 3.52
CA ASP A 1054 -55.41 26.66 5.00
C ASP A 1054 -55.17 28.06 5.60
N LEU A 1055 -54.38 28.89 4.92
CA LEU A 1055 -54.06 30.27 5.32
C LEU A 1055 -54.98 31.33 4.68
N ASP A 1056 -56.03 30.91 3.97
CA ASP A 1056 -56.95 31.79 3.21
C ASP A 1056 -56.26 32.66 2.11
N ASP A 1057 -55.06 32.30 1.65
CA ASP A 1057 -54.37 32.95 0.52
C ASP A 1057 -54.74 32.27 -0.81
N LEU A 1058 -55.97 32.53 -1.26
CA LEU A 1058 -56.55 31.92 -2.46
C LEU A 1058 -55.74 32.18 -3.73
N ALA A 1059 -55.11 33.36 -3.86
CA ALA A 1059 -54.35 33.72 -5.04
C ALA A 1059 -53.10 32.84 -5.20
N GLU A 1060 -52.40 32.61 -4.10
CA GLU A 1060 -51.21 31.77 -4.09
C GLU A 1060 -51.55 30.28 -4.17
N ALA A 1061 -52.65 29.86 -3.53
CA ALA A 1061 -53.18 28.51 -3.66
C ALA A 1061 -53.52 28.16 -5.13
N GLU A 1062 -54.27 29.03 -5.82
CA GLU A 1062 -54.60 28.87 -7.25
C GLU A 1062 -53.33 28.78 -8.12
N ARG A 1063 -52.33 29.61 -7.82
CA ARG A 1063 -51.05 29.61 -8.54
C ARG A 1063 -50.34 28.26 -8.44
N TYR A 1064 -50.24 27.69 -7.24
CA TYR A 1064 -49.57 26.41 -7.04
C TYR A 1064 -50.38 25.22 -7.58
N PHE A 1065 -51.71 25.23 -7.46
CA PHE A 1065 -52.56 24.20 -8.11
C PHE A 1065 -52.39 24.21 -9.63
N ALA A 1066 -52.33 25.40 -10.26
CA ALA A 1066 -52.07 25.50 -11.69
C ALA A 1066 -50.70 24.90 -12.08
N MET A 1067 -49.66 25.14 -11.27
CA MET A 1067 -48.33 24.54 -11.50
C MET A 1067 -48.34 23.02 -11.31
N ALA A 1068 -49.03 22.50 -10.30
CA ALA A 1068 -49.20 21.06 -10.09
C ALA A 1068 -49.89 20.40 -11.29
N GLN A 1069 -50.98 21.01 -11.78
CA GLN A 1069 -51.71 20.55 -12.95
C GLN A 1069 -50.87 20.62 -14.24
N GLU A 1070 -50.12 21.71 -14.43
CA GLU A 1070 -49.23 21.88 -15.58
C GLU A 1070 -48.17 20.77 -15.65
N VAL A 1071 -47.54 20.44 -14.51
CA VAL A 1071 -46.57 19.34 -14.43
C VAL A 1071 -47.22 18.01 -14.81
N CYS A 1072 -48.43 17.72 -14.32
CA CYS A 1072 -49.13 16.49 -14.66
C CYS A 1072 -49.48 16.40 -16.15
N VAL A 1073 -50.01 17.50 -16.72
CA VAL A 1073 -50.37 17.56 -18.14
C VAL A 1073 -49.14 17.46 -19.04
N GLN A 1074 -48.07 18.20 -18.74
CA GLN A 1074 -46.84 18.22 -19.52
C GLN A 1074 -46.17 16.84 -19.58
N HIS A 1075 -46.26 16.07 -18.50
CA HIS A 1075 -45.56 14.79 -18.35
C HIS A 1075 -46.47 13.56 -18.43
N GLY A 1076 -47.77 13.75 -18.72
CA GLY A 1076 -48.74 12.66 -18.81
C GLY A 1076 -48.90 11.88 -17.49
N LEU A 1077 -48.74 12.56 -16.37
CA LEU A 1077 -48.92 11.96 -15.04
C LEU A 1077 -50.40 12.01 -14.67
N ASP A 1078 -50.93 10.91 -14.16
CA ASP A 1078 -52.25 10.87 -13.57
C ASP A 1078 -52.17 11.37 -12.11
N PRO A 1079 -52.80 12.52 -11.78
CA PRO A 1079 -52.79 13.08 -10.42
C PRO A 1079 -53.38 12.11 -9.38
N GLU A 1080 -54.36 11.28 -9.75
CA GLU A 1080 -54.93 10.28 -8.85
C GLU A 1080 -54.00 9.08 -8.65
N ALA A 1081 -53.16 8.79 -9.66
CA ALA A 1081 -52.14 7.76 -9.55
C ALA A 1081 -50.93 8.24 -8.76
N LEU A 1082 -50.58 9.53 -8.80
CA LEU A 1082 -49.55 10.16 -7.97
C LEU A 1082 -50.06 10.21 -6.53
N VAL A 1083 -49.97 9.09 -5.82
CA VAL A 1083 -50.35 8.98 -4.40
C VAL A 1083 -49.59 10.04 -3.59
N VAL A 1084 -50.22 11.21 -3.45
CA VAL A 1084 -50.04 12.08 -2.30
C VAL A 1084 -50.76 11.36 -1.17
N LEU A 1085 -50.04 11.22 -0.07
CA LEU A 1085 -50.49 10.55 1.13
C LEU A 1085 -51.92 10.96 1.45
N PRO A 1086 -52.86 10.01 1.64
CA PRO A 1086 -54.25 10.34 1.86
C PRO A 1086 -54.39 10.96 3.25
N PHE A 1087 -54.53 12.27 3.29
CA PHE A 1087 -55.06 12.99 4.42
C PHE A 1087 -55.99 14.06 3.88
N LEU A 1088 -57.15 14.18 4.53
CA LEU A 1088 -58.35 14.94 4.19
C LEU A 1088 -59.47 14.02 3.65
N ASP A 1089 -60.25 13.48 4.60
CA ASP A 1089 -61.70 13.62 4.54
C ASP A 1089 -62.09 14.82 5.43
#